data_AF-A0A433PAF6-F1
#
_entry.id   AF-A0A433PAF6-F1
#
_cell.length_a   1.000
_cell.length_b   1.000
_cell.length_c   1.000
_cell.angle_alpha   90.00
_cell.angle_beta   90.00
_cell.angle_gamma   90.00
#
_symmetry.space_group_name_H-M   'P 1'
#
loop_
_entity.id
_entity.type
_entity.pdbx_description
1 polymer ?
#
loop_
_entity_poly.entity_id
_entity_poly.type
_entity_poly.pdbx_seq_one_letter_code
_entity_poly.pdbx_strand_id
1 'polypeptide(L)'
;TPDRYVEIGGAKLNELSYQLARSYCVPCQGVYVAEPSGMFRLDGPDHGWIIGSIDNRPTPTLDTFIQVMQSIPDRERVPVVYHSIADFHTTSVAVVQVERHWSRFRLAVRNDTTGLWDFTDLGAPLPPKAIQPATARFIQLDASVGPAKDLIRSLVKVSYYMPCRIDGFPKSRKQGAGLVLDHARGLIVVSRSIVPFSMGDLSITFADTIIVPGKIEYLHPSHNFAFVRYDPALVGETDVASAPLSEEMLLQGHRVTLVAFNHNQRPVCLTTVVTDITSVTIPQNSTPRFRSVNLDAITLDTPLAQQCSSGVLADEYGRVQGLWLSYLGERNMSGHDNEYHLGLHIHTALPVLSALQRGEDPGLRSLNVELMPVQMAQAVAMGLGQEWVHRVEEANSAKHQLFLIRRTETGSESAKMLEELDLILAVNGKTITRMYEMDVQYEAEELEMTILRKKEELTLKVPTSPVSGDGTSRVVMWAGAALQEPHKAVLQQSKTLPSRIYVSARSKGSPAYMYGMVPTQWITHINGTPTSDLDTFVDAVRQCPDNTYVRVKTISFDNIPMVLSVKNNLHYWSFVFVWVRASAVYRWPTIDMVKDATTECGWRRNEVVKGRRGTVRNYIRTRDFSTLILLLVRSNSAPLPPS
;
A
#
# COMPACT_ATOMS: atom_id res chain seq x y z
N THR A 1 6.29 -37.57 6.84
CA THR A 1 5.25 -36.53 6.91
C THR A 1 5.39 -35.82 8.23
N PRO A 2 5.44 -34.48 8.27
CA PRO A 2 5.53 -33.73 9.52
C PRO A 2 4.29 -33.99 10.40
N ASP A 3 4.54 -34.09 11.70
CA ASP A 3 3.59 -34.19 12.80
C ASP A 3 3.41 -32.85 13.53
N ARG A 4 4.34 -31.91 13.35
CA ARG A 4 4.27 -30.54 13.87
C ARG A 4 4.80 -29.50 12.88
N TYR A 5 4.34 -28.26 13.00
CA TYR A 5 4.88 -27.09 12.30
C TYR A 5 4.75 -25.83 13.15
N VAL A 6 5.58 -24.83 12.90
CA VAL A 6 5.51 -23.52 13.54
C VAL A 6 5.10 -22.45 12.53
N GLU A 7 4.28 -21.51 12.97
CA GLU A 7 3.97 -20.28 12.25
C GLU A 7 4.66 -19.09 12.94
N ILE A 8 5.36 -18.25 12.18
CA ILE A 8 6.00 -17.01 12.63
C ILE A 8 6.34 -16.11 11.43
N GLY A 9 6.22 -14.79 11.58
CA GLY A 9 6.63 -13.83 10.55
C GLY A 9 5.94 -14.04 9.21
N GLY A 10 4.68 -14.49 9.24
CA GLY A 10 3.88 -14.90 8.08
C GLY A 10 4.26 -16.24 7.43
N ALA A 11 5.34 -16.90 7.84
CA ALA A 11 5.83 -18.16 7.27
C ALA A 11 5.34 -19.40 8.04
N LYS A 12 5.43 -20.58 7.39
CA LYS A 12 5.29 -21.89 8.07
C LYS A 12 6.55 -22.72 7.90
N LEU A 13 7.07 -23.26 9.01
CA LEU A 13 8.27 -24.10 9.03
C LEU A 13 8.02 -25.42 9.77
N ASN A 14 8.68 -26.49 9.36
CA ASN A 14 8.58 -27.82 10.00
C ASN A 14 9.92 -28.56 9.92
N GLU A 15 10.01 -29.72 10.60
CA GLU A 15 11.16 -30.62 10.42
C GLU A 15 11.18 -31.16 8.98
N LEU A 16 12.37 -31.25 8.38
CA LEU A 16 12.53 -31.80 7.04
C LEU A 16 12.00 -33.24 6.98
N SER A 17 10.97 -33.45 6.15
CA SER A 17 10.34 -34.76 6.03
C SER A 17 11.23 -35.78 5.30
N TYR A 18 11.21 -37.05 5.76
CA TYR A 18 11.88 -38.18 5.11
C TYR A 18 11.57 -38.29 3.61
N GLN A 19 10.34 -37.98 3.20
CA GLN A 19 9.94 -37.96 1.78
C GLN A 19 10.79 -36.98 0.97
N LEU A 20 10.89 -35.73 1.42
CA LEU A 20 11.73 -34.71 0.76
C LEU A 20 13.21 -35.06 0.85
N ALA A 21 13.69 -35.43 2.05
CA ALA A 21 15.08 -35.81 2.27
C ALA A 21 15.55 -36.93 1.33
N ARG A 22 14.74 -37.99 1.18
CA ARG A 22 14.97 -39.08 0.23
C ARG A 22 14.92 -38.61 -1.23
N SER A 23 13.98 -37.75 -1.60
CA SER A 23 13.85 -37.25 -2.98
C SER A 23 15.02 -36.38 -3.43
N TYR A 24 15.66 -35.67 -2.52
CA TYR A 24 16.83 -34.81 -2.79
C TYR A 24 18.16 -35.43 -2.36
N CYS A 25 18.17 -36.68 -1.86
CA CYS A 25 19.35 -37.37 -1.33
C CYS A 25 20.10 -36.62 -0.21
N VAL A 26 19.39 -35.83 0.59
CA VAL A 26 19.95 -35.07 1.73
C VAL A 26 19.64 -35.76 3.08
N PRO A 27 20.40 -35.47 4.15
CA PRO A 27 20.09 -35.96 5.50
C PRO A 27 18.69 -35.51 5.96
N CYS A 28 17.96 -36.39 6.65
CA CYS A 28 16.60 -36.12 7.14
C CYS A 28 16.61 -35.29 8.45
N GLN A 29 17.13 -34.06 8.39
CA GLN A 29 17.29 -33.15 9.53
C GLN A 29 17.17 -31.68 9.11
N GLY A 30 16.98 -30.78 10.08
CA GLY A 30 16.93 -29.33 9.84
C GLY A 30 15.52 -28.79 9.61
N VAL A 31 15.40 -27.47 9.81
CA VAL A 31 14.12 -26.76 9.76
C VAL A 31 13.82 -26.30 8.33
N TYR A 32 12.83 -26.94 7.72
CA TYR A 32 12.38 -26.70 6.36
C TYR A 32 11.30 -25.61 6.31
N VAL A 33 11.45 -24.62 5.41
CA VAL A 33 10.48 -23.56 5.18
C VAL A 33 9.40 -24.06 4.21
N ALA A 34 8.33 -24.63 4.77
CA ALA A 34 7.22 -25.23 4.02
C ALA A 34 6.32 -24.19 3.32
N GLU A 35 6.09 -23.04 3.95
CA GLU A 35 5.45 -21.88 3.33
C GLU A 35 6.35 -20.65 3.52
N PRO A 36 7.20 -20.31 2.53
CA PRO A 36 8.05 -19.13 2.56
C PRO A 36 7.24 -17.87 2.26
N SER A 37 7.02 -17.09 3.31
CA SER A 37 6.27 -15.84 3.29
C SER A 37 6.78 -14.90 4.39
N GLY A 38 6.35 -13.65 4.33
CA GLY A 38 6.77 -12.60 5.26
C GLY A 38 8.28 -12.50 5.40
N MET A 39 8.82 -12.71 6.61
CA MET A 39 10.24 -12.55 6.90
C MET A 39 11.14 -13.70 6.40
N PHE A 40 10.58 -14.90 6.17
CA PHE A 40 11.30 -16.05 5.60
C PHE A 40 11.05 -16.25 4.11
N ARG A 41 10.63 -15.20 3.40
CA ARG A 41 10.76 -15.15 1.93
C ARG A 41 12.17 -14.70 1.56
N LEU A 42 13.09 -15.66 1.63
CA LEU A 42 14.53 -15.50 1.39
C LEU A 42 14.84 -15.39 -0.11
N ASP A 43 16.02 -14.87 -0.44
CA ASP A 43 16.44 -14.66 -1.83
C ASP A 43 16.77 -15.99 -2.53
N GLY A 44 16.26 -16.15 -3.76
CA GLY A 44 16.43 -17.32 -4.62
C GLY A 44 15.09 -17.93 -5.09
N PRO A 45 15.01 -19.24 -5.39
CA PRO A 45 13.74 -19.90 -5.71
C PRO A 45 12.68 -19.72 -4.63
N ASP A 46 11.42 -19.64 -5.04
CA ASP A 46 10.27 -19.39 -4.15
C ASP A 46 10.04 -20.49 -3.10
N HIS A 47 10.73 -21.64 -3.14
CA HIS A 47 10.55 -22.79 -2.26
C HIS A 47 11.86 -23.56 -2.02
N GLY A 48 11.91 -24.39 -0.97
CA GLY A 48 12.97 -25.38 -0.78
C GLY A 48 14.01 -25.05 0.30
N TRP A 49 13.79 -24.03 1.13
CA TRP A 49 14.80 -23.55 2.08
C TRP A 49 14.91 -24.40 3.34
N ILE A 50 16.15 -24.67 3.75
CA ILE A 50 16.48 -25.27 5.05
C ILE A 50 17.28 -24.23 5.86
N ILE A 51 16.80 -23.91 7.06
CA ILE A 51 17.45 -22.95 7.97
C ILE A 51 18.54 -23.67 8.76
N GLY A 52 19.79 -23.20 8.63
CA GLY A 52 20.95 -23.71 9.35
C GLY A 52 21.20 -22.99 10.67
N SER A 53 21.11 -21.67 10.67
CA SER A 53 21.23 -20.86 11.89
C SER A 53 20.45 -19.54 11.79
N ILE A 54 20.12 -18.98 12.96
CA ILE A 54 19.52 -17.65 13.12
C ILE A 54 20.31 -16.92 14.17
N ASP A 55 20.71 -15.68 13.90
CA ASP A 55 21.49 -14.86 14.84
C ASP A 55 22.75 -15.59 15.33
N ASN A 56 23.45 -16.22 14.36
CA ASN A 56 24.61 -17.10 14.56
C ASN A 56 24.40 -18.32 15.47
N ARG A 57 23.16 -18.62 15.89
CA ARG A 57 22.81 -19.79 16.70
C ARG A 57 22.25 -20.91 15.82
N PRO A 58 22.87 -22.11 15.80
CA PRO A 58 22.40 -23.23 15.00
C PRO A 58 20.97 -23.64 15.33
N THR A 59 20.18 -23.97 14.31
CA THR A 59 18.78 -24.42 14.44
C THR A 59 18.59 -25.81 13.81
N PRO A 60 19.22 -26.87 14.34
CA PRO A 60 19.18 -28.21 13.75
C PRO A 60 17.81 -28.90 13.86
N THR A 61 16.94 -28.42 14.78
CA THR A 61 15.57 -28.91 15.01
C THR A 61 14.60 -27.75 15.16
N LEU A 62 13.31 -28.04 15.01
CA LEU A 62 12.23 -27.08 15.20
C LEU A 62 12.16 -26.55 16.64
N ASP A 63 12.51 -27.36 17.65
CA ASP A 63 12.55 -26.93 19.04
C ASP A 63 13.66 -25.89 19.28
N THR A 64 14.86 -26.12 18.75
CA THR A 64 15.96 -25.16 18.86
C THR A 64 15.62 -23.87 18.10
N PHE A 65 14.99 -23.97 16.92
CA PHE A 65 14.47 -22.81 16.20
C PHE A 65 13.46 -22.01 17.03
N ILE A 66 12.51 -22.69 17.69
CA ILE A 66 11.51 -22.03 18.55
C ILE A 66 12.20 -21.28 19.69
N GLN A 67 13.13 -21.93 20.41
CA GLN A 67 13.88 -21.32 21.52
C GLN A 67 14.69 -20.10 21.07
N VAL A 68 15.37 -20.19 19.91
CA VAL A 68 16.12 -19.07 19.32
C VAL A 68 15.16 -17.92 18.99
N MET A 69 14.07 -18.17 18.26
CA MET A 69 13.10 -17.13 17.88
C MET A 69 12.33 -16.52 19.07
N GLN A 70 12.11 -17.27 20.16
CA GLN A 70 11.50 -16.74 21.38
C GLN A 70 12.37 -15.66 22.05
N SER A 71 13.69 -15.80 21.94
CA SER A 71 14.66 -14.89 22.57
C SER A 71 14.95 -13.60 21.79
N ILE A 72 14.50 -13.48 20.54
CA ILE A 72 14.80 -12.33 19.69
C ILE A 72 13.65 -11.30 19.78
N PRO A 73 13.95 -10.04 20.14
CA PRO A 73 13.06 -8.88 20.02
C PRO A 73 12.36 -8.76 18.66
N ASP A 74 11.12 -8.28 18.70
CA ASP A 74 10.42 -7.85 17.49
C ASP A 74 11.14 -6.67 16.81
N ARG A 75 11.03 -6.57 15.48
CA ARG A 75 11.74 -5.60 14.62
C ARG A 75 13.27 -5.71 14.61
N GLU A 76 13.89 -6.62 15.36
CA GLU A 76 15.34 -6.82 15.31
C GLU A 76 15.78 -7.43 13.97
N ARG A 77 16.93 -6.98 13.44
CA ARG A 77 17.51 -7.47 12.19
C ARG A 77 18.59 -8.51 12.50
N VAL A 78 18.36 -9.77 12.13
CA VAL A 78 19.25 -10.89 12.43
C VAL A 78 19.73 -11.59 11.15
N PRO A 79 20.99 -12.06 11.10
CA PRO A 79 21.46 -12.92 10.02
C PRO A 79 20.80 -14.30 10.12
N VAL A 80 20.35 -14.82 8.98
CA VAL A 80 19.82 -16.17 8.82
C VAL A 80 20.68 -16.89 7.80
N VAL A 81 21.30 -17.98 8.21
CA VAL A 81 22.07 -18.86 7.31
C VAL A 81 21.15 -19.97 6.84
N TYR A 82 21.10 -20.17 5.53
CA TYR A 82 20.20 -21.12 4.88
C TYR A 82 20.85 -21.76 3.65
N HIS A 83 20.30 -22.88 3.20
CA HIS A 83 20.65 -23.50 1.92
C HIS A 83 19.40 -24.01 1.22
N SER A 84 19.53 -24.30 -0.08
CA SER A 84 18.48 -24.95 -0.85
C SER A 84 18.52 -26.45 -0.63
N ILE A 85 17.37 -27.10 -0.45
CA ILE A 85 17.29 -28.56 -0.46
C ILE A 85 17.76 -29.17 -1.79
N ALA A 86 17.70 -28.39 -2.88
CA ALA A 86 18.17 -28.80 -4.21
C ALA A 86 19.67 -28.51 -4.45
N ASP A 87 20.31 -27.72 -3.59
CA ASP A 87 21.75 -27.42 -3.65
C ASP A 87 22.30 -27.31 -2.22
N PHE A 88 22.82 -28.45 -1.74
CA PHE A 88 23.46 -28.57 -0.43
C PHE A 88 24.85 -27.92 -0.37
N HIS A 89 25.48 -27.63 -1.51
CA HIS A 89 26.84 -27.08 -1.55
C HIS A 89 26.86 -25.56 -1.40
N THR A 90 25.80 -24.88 -1.82
CA THR A 90 25.66 -23.41 -1.68
C THR A 90 24.98 -23.04 -0.37
N THR A 91 25.77 -22.52 0.57
CA THR A 91 25.25 -21.84 1.77
C THR A 91 25.07 -20.35 1.51
N SER A 92 23.89 -19.83 1.82
CA SER A 92 23.49 -18.43 1.66
C SER A 92 23.25 -17.77 3.03
N VAL A 93 23.37 -16.45 3.07
CA VAL A 93 23.03 -15.63 4.23
C VAL A 93 22.10 -14.48 3.82
N ALA A 94 21.04 -14.27 4.58
CA ALA A 94 20.13 -13.14 4.43
C ALA A 94 19.94 -12.46 5.79
N VAL A 95 19.71 -11.14 5.80
CA VAL A 95 19.36 -10.40 7.03
C VAL A 95 17.86 -10.21 7.06
N VAL A 96 17.17 -11.00 7.89
CA VAL A 96 15.72 -10.88 8.10
C VAL A 96 15.44 -9.88 9.21
N GLN A 97 14.30 -9.19 9.11
CA GLN A 97 13.75 -8.40 10.22
C GLN A 97 12.69 -9.26 10.90
N VAL A 98 12.83 -9.49 12.19
CA VAL A 98 11.89 -10.31 12.97
C VAL A 98 10.55 -9.60 13.02
N GLU A 99 9.50 -10.33 12.63
CA GLU A 99 8.12 -9.88 12.59
C GLU A 99 7.27 -10.78 13.47
N ARG A 100 6.78 -10.23 14.58
CA ARG A 100 5.87 -10.88 15.54
C ARG A 100 4.69 -9.99 15.95
N HIS A 101 4.50 -8.85 15.28
CA HIS A 101 3.45 -7.86 15.58
C HIS A 101 2.29 -7.85 14.58
N TRP A 102 2.51 -8.29 13.33
CA TRP A 102 1.43 -8.56 12.37
C TRP A 102 0.95 -10.01 12.44
N SER A 103 1.88 -10.96 12.63
CA SER A 103 1.60 -12.40 12.65
C SER A 103 1.91 -13.04 14.01
N ARG A 104 1.23 -14.14 14.30
CA ARG A 104 1.47 -14.91 15.54
C ARG A 104 2.76 -15.70 15.47
N PHE A 105 3.29 -15.98 16.65
CA PHE A 105 4.20 -17.08 16.87
C PHE A 105 3.44 -18.26 17.52
N ARG A 106 3.19 -19.35 16.79
CA ARG A 106 2.46 -20.51 17.32
C ARG A 106 2.97 -21.84 16.78
N LEU A 107 2.97 -22.86 17.63
CA LEU A 107 3.20 -24.26 17.27
C LEU A 107 1.84 -24.91 16.94
N ALA A 108 1.81 -25.73 15.91
CA ALA A 108 0.69 -26.61 15.57
C ALA A 108 1.18 -28.06 15.64
N VAL A 109 0.47 -28.92 16.37
CA VAL A 109 0.78 -30.35 16.53
C VAL A 109 -0.40 -31.17 16.03
N ARG A 110 -0.14 -32.21 15.23
CA ARG A 110 -1.17 -33.09 14.67
C ARG A 110 -1.75 -33.98 15.77
N ASN A 111 -3.06 -33.95 15.93
CA ASN A 111 -3.79 -34.79 16.87
C ASN A 111 -4.49 -35.91 16.10
N ASP A 112 -3.89 -37.11 16.13
CA ASP A 112 -4.40 -38.28 15.40
C ASP A 112 -5.68 -38.87 16.01
N THR A 113 -6.10 -38.45 17.21
CA THR A 113 -7.38 -38.85 17.82
C THR A 113 -8.54 -37.97 17.35
N THR A 114 -8.32 -36.65 17.23
CA THR A 114 -9.36 -35.69 16.79
C THR A 114 -9.36 -35.45 15.28
N GLY A 115 -8.25 -35.77 14.59
CA GLY A 115 -8.04 -35.42 13.18
C GLY A 115 -7.77 -33.93 12.95
N LEU A 116 -7.45 -33.17 14.01
CA LEU A 116 -7.18 -31.74 13.96
C LEU A 116 -5.70 -31.41 14.22
N TRP A 117 -5.31 -30.15 14.01
CA TRP A 117 -4.04 -29.62 14.52
C TRP A 117 -4.29 -28.80 15.77
N ASP A 118 -3.71 -29.19 16.89
CA ASP A 118 -3.80 -28.47 18.15
C ASP A 118 -2.78 -27.32 18.16
N PHE A 119 -3.27 -26.09 18.38
CA PHE A 119 -2.47 -24.88 18.33
C PHE A 119 -2.05 -24.42 19.73
N THR A 120 -0.74 -24.24 19.93
CA THR A 120 -0.15 -23.66 21.13
C THR A 120 0.49 -22.32 20.78
N ASP A 121 0.11 -21.26 21.48
CA ASP A 121 0.74 -19.94 21.33
C ASP A 121 2.13 -19.96 22.01
N LEU A 122 3.15 -19.45 21.32
CA LEU A 122 4.55 -19.49 21.77
C LEU A 122 5.00 -18.21 22.48
N GLY A 123 4.07 -17.29 22.76
CA GLY A 123 4.29 -16.11 23.56
C GLY A 123 4.22 -14.80 22.78
N ALA A 124 3.90 -13.73 23.50
CA ALA A 124 3.86 -12.36 22.98
C ALA A 124 5.24 -11.91 22.43
N PRO A 125 5.27 -10.99 21.44
CA PRO A 125 6.52 -10.39 20.98
C PRO A 125 7.31 -9.79 22.14
N LEU A 126 8.62 -10.04 22.15
CA LEU A 126 9.54 -9.26 22.98
C LEU A 126 9.60 -7.82 22.43
N PRO A 127 9.61 -6.80 23.29
CA PRO A 127 9.55 -5.40 22.85
C PRO A 127 10.76 -5.04 21.98
N PRO A 128 10.58 -4.22 20.92
CA PRO A 128 11.68 -3.77 20.08
C PRO A 128 12.80 -3.10 20.88
N LYS A 129 14.05 -3.32 20.46
CA LYS A 129 15.20 -2.59 21.00
C LYS A 129 15.10 -1.11 20.62
N ALA A 130 15.32 -0.22 21.59
CA ALA A 130 15.39 1.21 21.33
C ALA A 130 16.53 1.51 20.34
N ILE A 131 16.22 2.22 19.25
CA ILE A 131 17.18 2.58 18.22
C ILE A 131 18.00 3.76 18.74
N GLN A 132 19.32 3.60 18.75
CA GLN A 132 20.24 4.65 19.15
C GLN A 132 20.63 5.49 17.92
N PRO A 133 20.78 6.81 18.05
CA PRO A 133 21.35 7.65 17.00
C PRO A 133 22.70 7.10 16.51
N ALA A 134 22.90 7.10 15.19
CA ALA A 134 24.14 6.67 14.56
C ALA A 134 24.60 7.70 13.53
N THR A 135 25.91 7.84 13.37
CA THR A 135 26.54 8.72 12.37
C THR A 135 27.20 7.88 11.28
N ALA A 136 26.92 8.20 10.02
CA ALA A 136 27.55 7.59 8.85
C ALA A 136 28.02 8.68 7.87
N ARG A 137 28.70 8.27 6.79
CA ARG A 137 29.15 9.16 5.72
C ARG A 137 28.60 8.67 4.40
N PHE A 138 27.96 9.55 3.65
CA PHE A 138 27.59 9.28 2.27
C PHE A 138 28.83 9.02 1.42
N ILE A 139 28.65 8.22 0.37
CA ILE A 139 29.62 8.09 -0.70
C ILE A 139 29.89 9.46 -1.34
N GLN A 140 31.14 9.69 -1.75
CA GLN A 140 31.51 10.86 -2.51
C GLN A 140 31.55 10.49 -3.99
N LEU A 141 30.68 11.12 -4.78
CA LEU A 141 30.71 11.04 -6.24
C LEU A 141 31.82 11.98 -6.77
N ASP A 142 32.43 11.59 -7.88
CA ASP A 142 33.56 12.32 -8.47
C ASP A 142 33.16 13.75 -8.91
N ALA A 143 34.13 14.67 -8.90
CA ALA A 143 33.88 16.07 -9.30
C ALA A 143 33.42 16.22 -10.76
N SER A 144 33.79 15.27 -11.65
CA SER A 144 33.33 15.21 -13.04
C SER A 144 31.81 15.11 -13.22
N VAL A 145 31.08 14.73 -12.16
CA VAL A 145 29.61 14.66 -12.14
C VAL A 145 28.96 16.06 -12.09
N GLY A 146 29.69 17.10 -11.69
CA GLY A 146 29.17 18.45 -11.51
C GLY A 146 28.32 18.62 -10.23
N PRO A 147 27.58 19.73 -10.08
CA PRO A 147 26.89 20.09 -8.83
C PRO A 147 25.82 19.09 -8.37
N ALA A 148 25.16 18.41 -9.31
CA ALA A 148 24.15 17.38 -9.00
C ALA A 148 24.70 16.20 -8.17
N LYS A 149 26.03 16.05 -8.06
CA LYS A 149 26.67 15.02 -7.22
C LYS A 149 26.23 15.09 -5.75
N ASP A 150 25.95 16.28 -5.23
CA ASP A 150 25.65 16.48 -3.81
C ASP A 150 24.24 16.01 -3.44
N LEU A 151 23.35 15.83 -4.42
CA LEU A 151 22.02 15.24 -4.24
C LEU A 151 22.05 13.80 -3.71
N ILE A 152 23.21 13.11 -3.76
CA ILE A 152 23.37 11.80 -3.13
C ILE A 152 23.14 11.85 -1.61
N ARG A 153 23.35 13.01 -0.96
CA ARG A 153 23.05 13.27 0.46
C ARG A 153 21.56 13.49 0.75
N SER A 154 20.76 13.74 -0.29
CA SER A 154 19.31 13.84 -0.22
C SER A 154 18.60 12.56 -0.67
N LEU A 155 19.33 11.57 -1.19
CA LEU A 155 18.76 10.31 -1.65
C LEU A 155 18.94 9.21 -0.60
N VAL A 156 17.84 8.51 -0.30
CA VAL A 156 17.78 7.45 0.70
C VAL A 156 17.17 6.19 0.12
N LYS A 157 17.56 5.01 0.61
CA LYS A 157 16.93 3.74 0.21
C LYS A 157 15.72 3.49 1.09
N VAL A 158 14.61 3.10 0.48
CA VAL A 158 13.34 2.84 1.16
C VAL A 158 12.98 1.37 0.99
N SER A 159 12.82 0.66 2.10
CA SER A 159 12.30 -0.71 2.15
C SER A 159 10.90 -0.69 2.76
N TYR A 160 9.93 -1.31 2.10
CA TYR A 160 8.57 -1.43 2.59
C TYR A 160 8.12 -2.89 2.64
N TYR A 161 7.63 -3.33 3.79
CA TYR A 161 7.09 -4.65 4.03
C TYR A 161 5.56 -4.59 4.19
N MET A 162 4.84 -5.46 3.49
CA MET A 162 3.38 -5.51 3.46
C MET A 162 2.91 -6.87 4.00
N PRO A 163 2.29 -6.92 5.20
CA PRO A 163 1.86 -8.18 5.83
C PRO A 163 0.66 -8.82 5.13
N CYS A 164 -0.15 -8.04 4.42
CA CYS A 164 -1.32 -8.51 3.68
C CYS A 164 -1.31 -7.99 2.24
N ARG A 165 -1.94 -8.74 1.33
CA ARG A 165 -2.14 -8.33 -0.07
C ARG A 165 -3.49 -7.62 -0.20
N ILE A 166 -3.47 -6.30 -0.01
CA ILE A 166 -4.60 -5.41 -0.24
C ILE A 166 -4.39 -4.55 -1.49
N ASP A 167 -5.42 -3.81 -1.91
CA ASP A 167 -5.39 -2.87 -3.04
C ASP A 167 -4.84 -3.46 -4.36
N GLY A 168 -5.04 -4.77 -4.58
CA GLY A 168 -4.56 -5.50 -5.76
C GLY A 168 -3.03 -5.56 -5.94
N PHE A 169 -2.23 -5.18 -4.93
CA PHE A 169 -0.78 -5.13 -5.07
C PHE A 169 -0.15 -6.55 -5.02
N PRO A 170 0.77 -6.89 -5.95
CA PRO A 170 1.20 -8.28 -6.14
C PRO A 170 2.33 -8.75 -5.20
N LYS A 171 3.07 -7.83 -4.56
CA LYS A 171 4.29 -8.15 -3.77
C LYS A 171 4.06 -7.92 -2.27
N SER A 172 4.73 -8.71 -1.43
CA SER A 172 4.75 -8.55 0.05
C SER A 172 5.92 -7.72 0.57
N ARG A 173 6.86 -7.36 -0.31
CA ARG A 173 7.99 -6.48 -0.03
C ARG A 173 8.34 -5.69 -1.29
N LYS A 174 8.75 -4.44 -1.12
CA LYS A 174 9.32 -3.58 -2.18
C LYS A 174 10.52 -2.83 -1.62
N GLN A 175 11.44 -2.49 -2.51
CA GLN A 175 12.59 -1.63 -2.23
C GLN A 175 12.76 -0.65 -3.40
N GLY A 176 13.18 0.57 -3.08
CA GLY A 176 13.44 1.64 -4.04
C GLY A 176 14.14 2.80 -3.35
N ALA A 177 14.01 4.01 -3.89
CA ALA A 177 14.61 5.20 -3.30
C ALA A 177 13.56 6.29 -3.00
N GLY A 178 13.90 7.16 -2.07
CA GLY A 178 13.17 8.39 -1.76
C GLY A 178 14.10 9.60 -1.76
N LEU A 179 13.52 10.79 -1.92
CA LEU A 179 14.21 12.07 -1.89
C LEU A 179 13.82 12.83 -0.61
N VAL A 180 14.80 13.20 0.21
CA VAL A 180 14.64 14.07 1.37
C VAL A 180 14.33 15.49 0.88
N LEU A 181 13.12 15.97 1.16
CA LEU A 181 12.67 17.32 0.81
C LEU A 181 12.73 18.29 1.99
N ASP A 182 12.64 17.78 3.22
CA ASP A 182 12.81 18.56 4.45
C ASP A 182 13.50 17.69 5.51
N HIS A 183 14.81 17.82 5.66
CA HIS A 183 15.57 17.10 6.68
C HIS A 183 15.14 17.49 8.11
N ALA A 184 14.85 18.78 8.37
CA ALA A 184 14.50 19.26 9.71
C ALA A 184 13.17 18.67 10.24
N ARG A 185 12.22 18.37 9.34
CA ARG A 185 10.96 17.67 9.63
C ARG A 185 10.99 16.17 9.31
N GLY A 186 12.10 15.68 8.75
CA GLY A 186 12.27 14.31 8.29
C GLY A 186 11.39 13.91 7.10
N LEU A 187 10.93 14.83 6.26
CA LEU A 187 10.03 14.55 5.13
C LEU A 187 10.79 14.04 3.89
N ILE A 188 10.32 12.91 3.36
CA ILE A 188 10.82 12.25 2.15
C ILE A 188 9.65 12.03 1.19
N VAL A 189 9.85 12.31 -0.10
CA VAL A 189 8.95 11.84 -1.17
C VAL A 189 9.45 10.49 -1.73
N VAL A 190 8.53 9.55 -1.95
CA VAL A 190 8.81 8.19 -2.45
C VAL A 190 7.74 7.75 -3.45
N SER A 191 8.09 6.85 -4.39
CA SER A 191 7.10 6.30 -5.33
C SER A 191 6.04 5.45 -4.64
N ARG A 192 4.77 5.54 -5.10
CA ARG A 192 3.70 4.62 -4.69
C ARG A 192 3.88 3.20 -5.24
N SER A 193 4.79 2.97 -6.18
CA SER A 193 5.23 1.61 -6.54
C SER A 193 6.04 0.92 -5.43
N ILE A 194 6.57 1.69 -4.49
CA ILE A 194 7.30 1.21 -3.31
C ILE A 194 6.37 1.21 -2.08
N VAL A 195 5.61 2.28 -1.89
CA VAL A 195 4.64 2.44 -0.78
C VAL A 195 3.21 2.57 -1.35
N PRO A 196 2.55 1.45 -1.72
CA PRO A 196 1.26 1.48 -2.42
C PRO A 196 0.07 1.85 -1.51
N PHE A 197 0.10 1.38 -0.27
CA PHE A 197 -0.95 1.55 0.75
C PHE A 197 -0.32 1.63 2.15
N SER A 198 -1.10 2.04 3.15
CA SER A 198 -0.59 2.43 4.49
C SER A 198 -0.42 1.28 5.50
N MET A 199 -0.81 0.05 5.19
CA MET A 199 -0.65 -1.12 6.06
C MET A 199 0.68 -1.86 5.83
N GLY A 200 1.68 -1.55 6.65
CA GLY A 200 3.00 -2.20 6.55
C GLY A 200 4.09 -1.51 7.36
N ASP A 201 5.30 -2.09 7.35
CA ASP A 201 6.48 -1.52 7.99
C ASP A 201 7.37 -0.83 6.97
N LEU A 202 7.73 0.42 7.27
CA LEU A 202 8.61 1.24 6.46
C LEU A 202 9.98 1.38 7.16
N SER A 203 11.05 1.12 6.42
CA SER A 203 12.42 1.29 6.89
C SER A 203 13.21 2.11 5.88
N ILE A 204 13.85 3.17 6.36
CA ILE A 204 14.62 4.12 5.54
C ILE A 204 16.09 3.94 5.87
N THR A 205 16.92 3.79 4.85
CA THR A 205 18.36 3.55 4.98
C THR A 205 19.15 4.75 4.46
N PHE A 206 19.97 5.32 5.32
CA PHE A 206 20.86 6.46 5.06
C PHE A 206 22.31 5.96 4.90
N ALA A 207 23.00 6.48 3.89
CA ALA A 207 24.41 6.17 3.59
C ALA A 207 24.74 4.65 3.62
N ASP A 208 23.80 3.82 3.14
CA ASP A 208 23.85 2.34 3.13
C ASP A 208 24.11 1.66 4.49
N THR A 209 24.04 2.40 5.59
CA THR A 209 24.54 1.97 6.91
C THR A 209 23.49 2.10 8.00
N ILE A 210 22.86 3.27 8.13
CA ILE A 210 21.91 3.56 9.20
C ILE A 210 20.50 3.21 8.72
N ILE A 211 19.78 2.37 9.47
CA ILE A 211 18.38 2.04 9.17
C ILE A 211 17.49 2.56 10.29
N VAL A 212 16.53 3.41 9.93
CA VAL A 212 15.54 3.98 10.85
C VAL A 212 14.12 3.60 10.42
N PRO A 213 13.16 3.47 11.34
CA PRO A 213 11.76 3.31 11.00
C PRO A 213 11.25 4.59 10.33
N GLY A 214 10.39 4.41 9.34
CA GLY A 214 9.63 5.49 8.74
C GLY A 214 8.14 5.38 9.08
N LYS A 215 7.44 6.51 8.98
CA LYS A 215 5.98 6.60 9.04
C LYS A 215 5.45 7.11 7.70
N ILE A 216 4.31 6.59 7.26
CA ILE A 216 3.62 7.10 6.06
C ILE A 216 2.74 8.28 6.50
N GLU A 217 2.99 9.46 5.94
CA GLU A 217 2.21 10.66 6.24
C GLU A 217 1.09 10.87 5.21
N TYR A 218 1.36 10.65 3.92
CA TYR A 218 0.40 10.91 2.85
C TYR A 218 0.60 10.01 1.63
N LEU A 219 -0.48 9.44 1.08
CA LEU A 219 -0.47 8.71 -0.20
C LEU A 219 -1.20 9.55 -1.26
N HIS A 220 -0.51 10.07 -2.27
CA HIS A 220 -1.19 10.93 -3.25
C HIS A 220 -2.22 10.13 -4.07
N PRO A 221 -3.48 10.58 -4.19
CA PRO A 221 -4.57 9.74 -4.71
C PRO A 221 -4.50 9.41 -6.20
N SER A 222 -3.88 10.28 -7.02
CA SER A 222 -3.80 10.13 -8.49
C SER A 222 -2.36 10.01 -9.02
N HIS A 223 -1.46 10.93 -8.66
CA HIS A 223 -0.03 10.84 -8.97
C HIS A 223 0.73 9.78 -8.14
N ASN A 224 1.83 9.25 -8.69
CA ASN A 224 2.55 8.08 -8.19
C ASN A 224 3.54 8.38 -7.05
N PHE A 225 3.22 9.30 -6.14
CA PHE A 225 4.08 9.63 -5.01
C PHE A 225 3.37 9.55 -3.66
N ALA A 226 4.17 9.35 -2.62
CA ALA A 226 3.77 9.36 -1.23
C ALA A 226 4.79 10.18 -0.43
N PHE A 227 4.33 10.78 0.66
CA PHE A 227 5.20 11.38 1.66
C PHE A 227 5.35 10.45 2.86
N VAL A 228 6.59 10.28 3.28
CA VAL A 228 6.96 9.51 4.46
C VAL A 228 7.87 10.36 5.35
N ARG A 229 7.83 10.08 6.66
CA ARG A 229 8.62 10.78 7.68
C ARG A 229 9.56 9.82 8.39
N TYR A 230 10.76 10.27 8.72
CA TYR A 230 11.65 9.66 9.72
C TYR A 230 11.90 10.62 10.87
N ASP A 231 12.52 10.14 11.95
CA ASP A 231 13.05 10.98 13.02
C ASP A 231 14.49 11.41 12.69
N PRO A 232 14.76 12.72 12.45
CA PRO A 232 16.11 13.21 12.17
C PRO A 232 17.10 12.99 13.32
N ALA A 233 16.64 12.86 14.56
CA ALA A 233 17.53 12.60 15.70
C ALA A 233 18.24 11.24 15.59
N LEU A 234 17.65 10.27 14.88
CA LEU A 234 18.22 8.92 14.73
C LEU A 234 19.38 8.84 13.73
N VAL A 235 19.58 9.85 12.87
CA VAL A 235 20.69 9.90 11.90
C VAL A 235 21.92 10.68 12.40
N GLY A 236 21.92 11.13 13.67
CA GLY A 236 23.09 11.69 14.34
C GLY A 236 23.72 12.87 13.60
N GLU A 237 25.04 12.83 13.40
CA GLU A 237 25.80 13.84 12.65
C GLU A 237 25.95 13.46 11.15
N THR A 238 25.10 12.55 10.64
CA THR A 238 25.13 12.16 9.22
C THR A 238 24.72 13.35 8.37
N ASP A 239 25.53 13.68 7.36
CA ASP A 239 25.41 14.88 6.55
C ASP A 239 24.28 14.81 5.49
N VAL A 240 23.03 14.65 5.98
CA VAL A 240 21.80 14.56 5.20
C VAL A 240 21.35 15.96 4.76
N ALA A 241 21.11 16.13 3.46
CA ALA A 241 20.68 17.42 2.90
C ALA A 241 19.21 17.38 2.49
N SER A 242 18.45 18.45 2.76
CA SER A 242 17.21 18.72 2.02
C SER A 242 17.55 19.03 0.57
N ALA A 243 16.88 18.40 -0.38
CA ALA A 243 17.14 18.63 -1.81
C ALA A 243 16.79 20.07 -2.20
N PRO A 244 17.71 20.85 -2.80
CA PRO A 244 17.38 22.16 -3.34
C PRO A 244 16.42 21.99 -4.52
N LEU A 245 15.36 22.80 -4.57
CA LEU A 245 14.34 22.73 -5.61
C LEU A 245 14.53 23.84 -6.63
N SER A 246 14.21 23.57 -7.89
CA SER A 246 14.21 24.55 -8.97
C SER A 246 12.78 25.05 -9.23
N GLU A 247 12.63 26.35 -9.44
CA GLU A 247 11.34 26.94 -9.83
C GLU A 247 11.01 26.70 -11.31
N GLU A 248 12.02 26.41 -12.12
CA GLU A 248 11.87 26.17 -13.56
C GLU A 248 11.30 24.78 -13.86
N MET A 249 10.21 24.73 -14.61
CA MET A 249 9.69 23.47 -15.16
C MET A 249 10.54 23.00 -16.33
N LEU A 250 10.72 21.68 -16.43
CA LEU A 250 11.34 21.05 -17.60
C LEU A 250 10.49 21.26 -18.86
N LEU A 251 11.17 21.42 -19.99
CA LEU A 251 10.58 21.35 -21.33
C LEU A 251 11.34 20.34 -22.17
N GLN A 252 10.77 19.96 -23.32
CA GLN A 252 11.45 19.13 -24.31
C GLN A 252 12.79 19.79 -24.73
N GLY A 253 13.85 18.99 -24.83
CA GLY A 253 15.19 19.47 -25.18
C GLY A 253 16.00 20.06 -24.02
N HIS A 254 15.42 20.21 -22.82
CA HIS A 254 16.19 20.64 -21.64
C HIS A 254 17.26 19.59 -21.29
N ARG A 255 18.48 20.06 -21.00
CA ARG A 255 19.57 19.26 -20.47
C ARG A 255 19.35 19.03 -18.97
N VAL A 256 19.45 17.78 -18.53
CA VAL A 256 19.20 17.39 -17.13
C VAL A 256 20.24 16.37 -16.67
N THR A 257 20.52 16.37 -15.36
CA THR A 257 21.29 15.30 -14.73
C THR A 257 20.36 14.37 -13.96
N LEU A 258 20.32 13.10 -14.36
CA LEU A 258 19.63 12.03 -13.65
C LEU A 258 20.52 11.54 -12.51
N VAL A 259 20.06 11.64 -11.27
CA VAL A 259 20.70 11.07 -10.08
C VAL A 259 19.76 10.02 -9.49
N ALA A 260 20.12 8.74 -9.58
CA ALA A 260 19.20 7.64 -9.30
C ALA A 260 19.88 6.39 -8.73
N PHE A 261 19.08 5.42 -8.27
CA PHE A 261 19.56 4.08 -7.95
C PHE A 261 19.10 3.06 -9.00
N ASN A 262 20.04 2.24 -9.48
CA ASN A 262 19.73 1.12 -10.36
C ASN A 262 19.13 -0.08 -9.60
N HIS A 263 18.73 -1.13 -10.34
CA HIS A 263 18.17 -2.36 -9.76
C HIS A 263 19.06 -3.03 -8.69
N ASN A 264 20.40 -2.85 -8.75
CA ASN A 264 21.35 -3.34 -7.75
C ASN A 264 21.56 -2.36 -6.57
N GLN A 265 20.68 -1.36 -6.43
CA GLN A 265 20.77 -0.31 -5.41
C GLN A 265 22.10 0.45 -5.43
N ARG A 266 22.73 0.57 -6.61
CA ARG A 266 23.96 1.36 -6.81
C ARG A 266 23.60 2.73 -7.40
N PRO A 267 24.29 3.81 -6.98
CA PRO A 267 24.09 5.13 -7.54
C PRO A 267 24.43 5.14 -9.03
N VAL A 268 23.64 5.88 -9.79
CA VAL A 268 23.88 6.21 -11.20
C VAL A 268 23.69 7.71 -11.31
N CYS A 269 24.69 8.40 -11.83
CA CYS A 269 24.60 9.82 -12.14
C CYS A 269 25.05 10.05 -13.59
N LEU A 270 24.19 10.64 -14.41
CA LEU A 270 24.47 10.91 -15.82
C LEU A 270 23.72 12.14 -16.31
N THR A 271 24.35 12.93 -17.18
CA THR A 271 23.69 14.02 -17.90
C THR A 271 23.08 13.50 -19.19
N THR A 272 21.83 13.90 -19.46
CA THR A 272 21.03 13.51 -20.62
C THR A 272 20.10 14.68 -21.00
N VAL A 273 19.15 14.44 -21.90
CA VAL A 273 18.21 15.44 -22.44
C VAL A 273 16.78 14.91 -22.30
N VAL A 274 15.83 15.79 -22.01
CA VAL A 274 14.39 15.47 -22.01
C VAL A 274 13.93 15.26 -23.46
N THR A 275 13.45 14.06 -23.79
CA THR A 275 13.02 13.69 -25.16
C THR A 275 11.61 14.12 -25.50
N ASP A 276 10.68 14.03 -24.57
CA ASP A 276 9.30 14.51 -24.66
C ASP A 276 8.74 14.71 -23.25
N ILE A 277 7.68 15.53 -23.16
CA ILE A 277 6.81 15.62 -21.99
C ILE A 277 5.40 15.38 -22.50
N THR A 278 4.80 14.26 -22.09
CA THR A 278 3.65 13.70 -22.80
C THR A 278 2.68 13.01 -21.86
N SER A 279 1.38 13.09 -22.17
CA SER A 279 0.36 12.50 -21.34
C SER A 279 0.36 10.97 -21.47
N VAL A 280 0.85 10.27 -20.44
CA VAL A 280 1.02 8.82 -20.48
C VAL A 280 -0.12 8.11 -19.76
N THR A 281 -0.71 7.14 -20.45
CA THR A 281 -1.69 6.21 -19.87
C THR A 281 -0.99 4.92 -19.44
N ILE A 282 -0.80 4.72 -18.14
CA ILE A 282 -0.34 3.43 -17.60
C ILE A 282 -1.46 2.39 -17.79
N PRO A 283 -1.22 1.25 -18.47
CA PRO A 283 -2.27 0.27 -18.72
C PRO A 283 -2.80 -0.38 -17.44
N GLN A 284 -4.05 -0.80 -17.49
CA GLN A 284 -4.75 -1.38 -16.34
C GLN A 284 -4.46 -2.88 -16.19
N ASN A 285 -4.44 -3.35 -14.95
CA ASN A 285 -4.33 -4.77 -14.63
C ASN A 285 -5.72 -5.37 -14.32
N SER A 286 -5.94 -6.64 -14.68
CA SER A 286 -7.20 -7.36 -14.46
C SER A 286 -7.57 -7.54 -12.98
N THR A 287 -6.59 -7.49 -12.08
CA THR A 287 -6.81 -7.19 -10.66
C THR A 287 -6.59 -5.68 -10.47
N PRO A 288 -7.65 -4.89 -10.23
CA PRO A 288 -7.53 -3.45 -10.03
C PRO A 288 -6.55 -3.12 -8.91
N ARG A 289 -5.61 -2.23 -9.22
CA ARG A 289 -4.57 -1.75 -8.32
C ARG A 289 -4.27 -0.29 -8.62
N PHE A 290 -3.68 0.42 -7.65
CA PHE A 290 -3.27 1.81 -7.88
C PHE A 290 -2.38 1.94 -9.13
N ARG A 291 -2.69 2.93 -9.94
CA ARG A 291 -1.95 3.40 -11.12
C ARG A 291 -2.09 4.91 -11.18
N SER A 292 -1.18 5.59 -11.85
CA SER A 292 -1.41 7.00 -12.18
C SER A 292 -2.34 7.18 -13.38
N VAL A 293 -3.15 8.22 -13.27
CA VAL A 293 -4.03 8.77 -14.30
C VAL A 293 -3.78 10.27 -14.38
N ASN A 294 -4.12 10.89 -15.51
CA ASN A 294 -4.03 12.34 -15.74
C ASN A 294 -2.61 12.87 -15.42
N LEU A 295 -1.62 12.22 -16.04
CA LEU A 295 -0.19 12.41 -15.82
C LEU A 295 0.49 12.87 -17.11
N ASP A 296 1.16 14.02 -17.08
CA ASP A 296 2.22 14.32 -18.04
C ASP A 296 3.55 13.77 -17.51
N ALA A 297 4.15 12.87 -18.28
CA ALA A 297 5.35 12.14 -17.93
C ALA A 297 6.55 12.63 -18.75
N ILE A 298 7.70 12.69 -18.11
CA ILE A 298 8.97 13.15 -18.70
C ILE A 298 9.77 11.91 -19.17
N THR A 299 10.19 11.88 -20.43
CA THR A 299 11.10 10.85 -20.96
C THR A 299 12.50 11.41 -21.22
N LEU A 300 13.51 10.54 -21.24
CA LEU A 300 14.93 10.91 -21.34
C LEU A 300 15.61 10.23 -22.53
N ASP A 301 16.65 10.87 -23.08
CA ASP A 301 17.48 10.35 -24.17
C ASP A 301 18.57 9.40 -23.67
N THR A 302 18.16 8.34 -22.96
CA THR A 302 19.10 7.31 -22.49
C THR A 302 18.41 6.01 -22.08
N PRO A 303 18.89 4.83 -22.55
CA PRO A 303 18.38 3.54 -22.11
C PRO A 303 18.74 3.22 -20.65
N LEU A 304 19.76 3.87 -20.07
CA LEU A 304 20.16 3.67 -18.67
C LEU A 304 19.08 4.14 -17.68
N ALA A 305 18.25 5.11 -18.06
CA ALA A 305 17.14 5.58 -17.24
C ALA A 305 16.12 4.46 -16.96
N GLN A 306 15.92 3.53 -17.91
CA GLN A 306 15.04 2.37 -17.74
C GLN A 306 15.62 1.28 -16.82
N GLN A 307 16.90 1.38 -16.43
CA GLN A 307 17.51 0.51 -15.41
C GLN A 307 17.46 1.14 -14.01
N CYS A 308 16.99 2.39 -13.90
CA CYS A 308 16.95 3.19 -12.68
C CYS A 308 15.53 3.22 -12.11
N SER A 309 15.34 2.60 -10.94
CA SER A 309 14.01 2.38 -10.35
C SER A 309 13.43 3.63 -9.67
N SER A 310 14.29 4.50 -9.13
CA SER A 310 13.90 5.73 -8.43
C SER A 310 15.08 6.70 -8.38
N GLY A 311 14.81 7.99 -8.46
CA GLY A 311 15.82 9.05 -8.48
C GLY A 311 15.24 10.44 -8.69
N VAL A 312 16.07 11.37 -9.17
CA VAL A 312 15.72 12.76 -9.47
C VAL A 312 16.32 13.24 -10.79
N LEU A 313 15.67 14.25 -11.38
CA LEU A 313 16.16 15.05 -12.50
C LEU A 313 16.56 16.42 -11.94
N ALA A 314 17.79 16.83 -12.19
CA ALA A 314 18.34 18.09 -11.70
C ALA A 314 18.88 18.99 -12.83
N ASP A 315 18.86 20.29 -12.59
CA ASP A 315 19.50 21.29 -13.44
C ASP A 315 21.04 21.28 -13.31
N GLU A 316 21.70 22.14 -14.07
CA GLU A 316 23.17 22.29 -14.06
C GLU A 316 23.74 22.78 -12.71
N TYR A 317 22.90 23.39 -11.86
CA TYR A 317 23.25 23.85 -10.51
C TYR A 317 22.96 22.80 -9.44
N GLY A 318 22.46 21.62 -9.82
CA GLY A 318 22.12 20.53 -8.91
C GLY A 318 20.78 20.72 -8.16
N ARG A 319 19.89 21.60 -8.65
CA ARG A 319 18.54 21.77 -8.09
C ARG A 319 17.57 20.81 -8.77
N VAL A 320 16.69 20.18 -8.00
CA VAL A 320 15.72 19.21 -8.48
C VAL A 320 14.62 19.91 -9.26
N GLN A 321 14.41 19.47 -10.50
CA GLN A 321 13.31 19.87 -11.40
C GLN A 321 12.25 18.76 -11.55
N GLY A 322 12.62 17.51 -11.26
CA GLY A 322 11.69 16.37 -11.37
C GLY A 322 12.10 15.16 -10.53
N LEU A 323 11.11 14.30 -10.27
CA LEU A 323 11.26 13.00 -9.64
C LEU A 323 11.32 11.92 -10.72
N TRP A 324 12.29 11.00 -10.66
CA TRP A 324 12.32 9.81 -11.51
C TRP A 324 11.70 8.65 -10.73
N LEU A 325 10.56 8.11 -11.20
CA LEU A 325 9.74 7.16 -10.45
C LEU A 325 9.46 5.90 -11.28
N SER A 326 9.37 4.73 -10.62
CA SER A 326 8.81 3.53 -11.25
C SER A 326 7.30 3.45 -11.06
N TYR A 327 6.58 3.06 -12.11
CA TYR A 327 5.12 2.94 -12.18
C TYR A 327 4.76 1.48 -12.46
N LEU A 328 3.94 0.88 -11.59
CA LEU A 328 3.50 -0.50 -11.75
C LEU A 328 2.32 -0.55 -12.74
N GLY A 329 2.52 -1.21 -13.88
CA GLY A 329 1.55 -1.29 -14.98
C GLY A 329 0.59 -2.47 -14.88
N GLU A 330 0.35 -3.08 -16.04
CA GLU A 330 -0.37 -4.33 -16.26
C GLU A 330 0.52 -5.58 -16.04
N ARG A 331 -0.04 -6.76 -16.31
CA ARG A 331 0.71 -8.01 -16.44
C ARG A 331 0.94 -8.38 -17.89
N ASN A 332 2.16 -8.76 -18.22
CA ASN A 332 2.52 -9.26 -19.53
C ASN A 332 2.10 -10.75 -19.71
N MET A 333 2.26 -11.25 -20.93
CA MET A 333 1.84 -12.61 -21.31
C MET A 333 2.59 -13.72 -20.57
N SER A 334 3.79 -13.45 -20.02
CA SER A 334 4.52 -14.39 -19.15
C SER A 334 4.09 -14.34 -17.68
N GLY A 335 3.09 -13.51 -17.33
CA GLY A 335 2.52 -13.40 -15.99
C GLY A 335 3.31 -12.51 -15.03
N HIS A 336 4.37 -11.86 -15.51
CA HIS A 336 5.13 -10.86 -14.76
C HIS A 336 4.46 -9.49 -14.85
N ASP A 337 4.64 -8.67 -13.82
CA ASP A 337 4.13 -7.30 -13.78
C ASP A 337 5.10 -6.36 -14.53
N ASN A 338 4.58 -5.53 -15.44
CA ASN A 338 5.37 -4.50 -16.12
C ASN A 338 5.64 -3.31 -15.18
N GLU A 339 6.84 -2.74 -15.24
CA GLU A 339 7.27 -1.62 -14.41
C GLU A 339 7.93 -0.56 -15.31
N TYR A 340 7.26 0.59 -15.46
CA TYR A 340 7.67 1.70 -16.33
C TYR A 340 8.49 2.72 -15.55
N HIS A 341 9.55 3.29 -16.13
CA HIS A 341 10.34 4.33 -15.50
C HIS A 341 10.14 5.66 -16.22
N LEU A 342 9.59 6.64 -15.51
CA LEU A 342 9.14 7.92 -16.06
C LEU A 342 9.43 9.05 -15.06
N GLY A 343 9.71 10.24 -15.57
CA GLY A 343 9.83 11.44 -14.74
C GLY A 343 8.49 12.10 -14.46
N LEU A 344 8.38 12.78 -13.32
CA LEU A 344 7.29 13.63 -12.89
C LEU A 344 7.86 14.98 -12.46
N HIS A 345 7.20 16.10 -12.77
CA HIS A 345 7.64 17.42 -12.31
C HIS A 345 7.63 17.53 -10.78
N ILE A 346 8.64 18.19 -10.20
CA ILE A 346 8.70 18.36 -8.74
C ILE A 346 7.56 19.27 -8.23
N HIS A 347 7.11 20.21 -9.06
CA HIS A 347 6.01 21.14 -8.80
C HIS A 347 4.73 20.43 -8.35
N THR A 348 4.42 19.26 -8.91
CA THR A 348 3.25 18.44 -8.54
C THR A 348 3.28 17.96 -7.08
N ALA A 349 4.45 17.90 -6.44
CA ALA A 349 4.60 17.54 -5.03
C ALA A 349 4.55 18.76 -4.08
N LEU A 350 4.69 19.99 -4.59
CA LEU A 350 4.81 21.20 -3.77
C LEU A 350 3.57 21.55 -2.93
N PRO A 351 2.31 21.41 -3.41
CA PRO A 351 1.14 21.72 -2.58
C PRO A 351 1.07 20.82 -1.34
N VAL A 352 1.36 19.53 -1.52
CA VAL A 352 1.39 18.51 -0.47
C VAL A 352 2.56 18.75 0.48
N LEU A 353 3.77 18.98 -0.04
CA LEU A 353 4.94 19.32 0.77
C LEU A 353 4.66 20.53 1.67
N SER A 354 4.09 21.60 1.10
CA SER A 354 3.85 22.86 1.80
C SER A 354 2.83 22.70 2.94
N ALA A 355 1.76 21.93 2.74
CA ALA A 355 0.80 21.59 3.80
C ALA A 355 1.45 20.77 4.92
N LEU A 356 2.20 19.71 4.57
CA LEU A 356 2.91 18.88 5.55
C LEU A 356 3.98 19.67 6.34
N GLN A 357 4.65 20.65 5.70
CA GLN A 357 5.57 21.55 6.38
C GLN A 357 4.89 22.49 7.38
N ARG A 358 3.63 22.89 7.14
CA ARG A 358 2.82 23.64 8.12
C ARG A 358 2.20 22.74 9.20
N GLY A 359 2.29 21.42 9.06
CA GLY A 359 1.63 20.46 9.96
C GLY A 359 0.14 20.29 9.67
N GLU A 360 -0.29 20.66 8.47
CA GLU A 360 -1.67 20.55 7.99
C GLU A 360 -1.86 19.23 7.22
N ASP A 361 -3.08 18.69 7.24
CA ASP A 361 -3.46 17.58 6.36
C ASP A 361 -3.66 18.10 4.93
N PRO A 362 -3.03 17.51 3.88
CA PRO A 362 -3.18 17.97 2.50
C PRO A 362 -4.59 17.71 1.94
N GLY A 363 -5.50 18.65 2.18
CA GLY A 363 -6.91 18.63 1.80
C GLY A 363 -7.19 18.79 0.30
N LEU A 364 -6.56 17.97 -0.54
CA LEU A 364 -6.74 17.99 -1.99
C LEU A 364 -8.16 17.56 -2.39
N ARG A 365 -8.70 18.23 -3.41
CA ARG A 365 -9.91 17.81 -4.12
C ARG A 365 -9.59 17.23 -5.50
N SER A 366 -10.49 16.45 -6.08
CA SER A 366 -10.26 15.82 -7.39
C SER A 366 -11.53 15.76 -8.22
N LEU A 367 -11.36 16.02 -9.51
CA LEU A 367 -12.28 15.62 -10.56
C LEU A 367 -12.07 14.12 -10.83
N ASN A 368 -13.04 13.28 -10.46
CA ASN A 368 -12.83 11.82 -10.46
C ASN A 368 -13.09 11.19 -11.85
N VAL A 369 -12.24 11.56 -12.81
CA VAL A 369 -12.27 11.10 -14.20
C VAL A 369 -10.89 10.66 -14.69
N GLU A 370 -10.86 9.70 -15.61
CA GLU A 370 -9.66 9.31 -16.37
C GLU A 370 -9.68 10.04 -17.72
N LEU A 371 -8.64 10.84 -17.97
CA LEU A 371 -8.45 11.60 -19.21
C LEU A 371 -7.51 10.86 -20.18
N MET A 372 -7.74 11.06 -21.47
CA MET A 372 -6.91 10.55 -22.56
C MET A 372 -6.66 11.66 -23.60
N PRO A 373 -5.40 11.89 -24.05
CA PRO A 373 -5.12 12.88 -25.09
C PRO A 373 -5.79 12.50 -26.42
N VAL A 374 -6.30 13.50 -27.13
CA VAL A 374 -6.91 13.40 -28.45
C VAL A 374 -6.20 14.34 -29.42
N GLN A 375 -5.87 13.82 -30.60
CA GLN A 375 -5.26 14.59 -31.69
C GLN A 375 -6.30 15.53 -32.32
N MET A 376 -5.88 16.74 -32.73
CA MET A 376 -6.79 17.75 -33.28
C MET A 376 -7.62 17.26 -34.48
N ALA A 377 -7.05 16.45 -35.37
CA ALA A 377 -7.78 15.86 -36.50
C ALA A 377 -8.97 14.97 -36.04
N GLN A 378 -8.79 14.23 -34.94
CA GLN A 378 -9.86 13.44 -34.32
C GLN A 378 -10.87 14.35 -33.63
N ALA A 379 -10.43 15.39 -32.91
CA ALA A 379 -11.34 16.36 -32.28
C ALA A 379 -12.23 17.09 -33.30
N VAL A 380 -11.67 17.51 -34.44
CA VAL A 380 -12.43 18.10 -35.56
C VAL A 380 -13.43 17.10 -36.13
N ALA A 381 -13.05 15.82 -36.32
CA ALA A 381 -13.99 14.77 -36.75
C ALA A 381 -15.11 14.51 -35.71
N MET A 382 -14.83 14.73 -34.42
CA MET A 382 -15.81 14.71 -33.33
C MET A 382 -16.70 15.96 -33.25
N GLY A 383 -16.52 16.94 -34.12
CA GLY A 383 -17.35 18.16 -34.22
C GLY A 383 -16.74 19.42 -33.61
N LEU A 384 -15.44 19.44 -33.30
CA LEU A 384 -14.78 20.65 -32.80
C LEU A 384 -14.82 21.79 -33.84
N GLY A 385 -15.31 22.96 -33.42
CA GLY A 385 -15.37 24.16 -34.27
C GLY A 385 -13.98 24.79 -34.51
N GLN A 386 -13.85 25.52 -35.62
CA GLN A 386 -12.57 26.16 -36.02
C GLN A 386 -12.08 27.22 -35.01
N GLU A 387 -12.99 27.89 -34.29
CA GLU A 387 -12.63 28.80 -33.21
C GLU A 387 -11.82 28.08 -32.11
N TRP A 388 -12.25 26.89 -31.70
CA TRP A 388 -11.55 26.10 -30.70
C TRP A 388 -10.23 25.52 -31.22
N VAL A 389 -10.14 25.20 -32.52
CA VAL A 389 -8.85 24.82 -33.13
C VAL A 389 -7.85 25.96 -32.93
N HIS A 390 -8.22 27.18 -33.32
CA HIS A 390 -7.35 28.36 -33.18
C HIS A 390 -6.98 28.63 -31.70
N ARG A 391 -7.96 28.57 -30.78
CA ARG A 391 -7.71 28.73 -29.34
C ARG A 391 -6.77 27.68 -28.74
N VAL A 392 -6.68 26.48 -29.30
CA VAL A 392 -5.72 25.45 -28.88
C VAL A 392 -4.33 25.70 -29.45
N GLU A 393 -4.26 26.16 -30.71
CA GLU A 393 -3.01 26.55 -31.36
C GLU A 393 -2.34 27.75 -30.65
N GLU A 394 -3.12 28.76 -30.27
CA GLU A 394 -2.65 29.90 -29.47
C GLU A 394 -2.23 29.49 -28.05
N ALA A 395 -2.99 28.59 -27.40
CA ALA A 395 -2.72 28.19 -26.01
C ALA A 395 -1.44 27.36 -25.87
N ASN A 396 -1.06 26.56 -26.88
CA ASN A 396 0.11 25.67 -26.78
C ASN A 396 0.74 25.36 -28.14
N SER A 397 1.46 26.33 -28.71
CA SER A 397 2.18 26.24 -29.99
C SER A 397 3.16 25.06 -30.14
N ALA A 398 3.53 24.40 -29.05
CA ALA A 398 4.41 23.23 -29.07
C ALA A 398 3.66 21.89 -29.25
N LYS A 399 2.38 21.80 -28.82
CA LYS A 399 1.64 20.53 -28.78
C LYS A 399 0.12 20.76 -28.77
N HIS A 400 -0.49 20.73 -29.95
CA HIS A 400 -1.95 20.89 -30.11
C HIS A 400 -2.67 19.58 -29.75
N GLN A 401 -3.32 19.56 -28.59
CA GLN A 401 -4.10 18.42 -28.10
C GLN A 401 -5.22 18.89 -27.15
N LEU A 402 -6.25 18.08 -27.03
CA LEU A 402 -7.33 18.20 -26.05
C LEU A 402 -7.50 16.88 -25.30
N PHE A 403 -8.30 16.87 -24.23
CA PHE A 403 -8.48 15.67 -23.40
C PHE A 403 -9.91 15.14 -23.43
N LEU A 404 -10.02 13.86 -23.75
CA LEU A 404 -11.27 13.10 -23.72
C LEU A 404 -11.45 12.43 -22.36
N ILE A 405 -12.65 12.48 -21.82
CA ILE A 405 -13.04 11.68 -20.66
C ILE A 405 -13.16 10.22 -21.13
N ARG A 406 -12.13 9.44 -20.83
CA ARG A 406 -12.06 8.01 -21.10
C ARG A 406 -12.97 7.24 -20.14
N ARG A 407 -12.98 7.63 -18.85
CA ARG A 407 -13.80 7.03 -17.79
C ARG A 407 -14.20 8.03 -16.72
N THR A 408 -15.31 7.75 -16.06
CA THR A 408 -15.76 8.40 -14.82
C THR A 408 -15.69 7.41 -13.66
N GLU A 409 -15.31 7.86 -12.47
CA GLU A 409 -15.27 7.01 -11.27
C GLU A 409 -16.68 6.68 -10.75
N THR A 410 -16.98 5.39 -10.58
CA THR A 410 -18.30 4.92 -10.14
C THR A 410 -18.69 5.50 -8.79
N GLY A 411 -19.83 6.19 -8.74
CA GLY A 411 -20.39 6.79 -7.53
C GLY A 411 -19.82 8.16 -7.15
N SER A 412 -18.96 8.75 -7.99
CA SER A 412 -18.46 10.12 -7.78
C SER A 412 -19.48 11.19 -8.18
N GLU A 413 -19.39 12.37 -7.58
CA GLU A 413 -20.25 13.51 -7.92
C GLU A 413 -20.00 14.03 -9.34
N SER A 414 -18.73 14.03 -9.78
CA SER A 414 -18.34 14.45 -11.14
C SER A 414 -18.99 13.57 -12.22
N ALA A 415 -19.17 12.26 -11.95
CA ALA A 415 -19.84 11.30 -12.85
C ALA A 415 -21.35 11.53 -13.02
N LYS A 416 -21.96 12.46 -12.27
CA LYS A 416 -23.36 12.88 -12.46
C LYS A 416 -23.51 13.93 -13.55
N MET A 417 -22.45 14.71 -13.81
CA MET A 417 -22.45 15.80 -14.79
C MET A 417 -21.70 15.41 -16.07
N LEU A 418 -20.59 14.68 -15.94
CA LEU A 418 -19.71 14.27 -17.04
C LEU A 418 -20.06 12.87 -17.56
N GLU A 419 -20.06 12.71 -18.88
CA GLU A 419 -20.23 11.43 -19.58
C GLU A 419 -18.87 10.95 -20.13
N GLU A 420 -18.75 9.65 -20.42
CA GLU A 420 -17.62 9.15 -21.21
C GLU A 420 -17.73 9.65 -22.65
N LEU A 421 -16.57 9.91 -23.26
CA LEU A 421 -16.41 10.51 -24.59
C LEU A 421 -16.74 12.02 -24.67
N ASP A 422 -16.94 12.69 -23.52
CA ASP A 422 -16.89 14.15 -23.43
C ASP A 422 -15.46 14.65 -23.72
N LEU A 423 -15.33 15.62 -24.62
CA LEU A 423 -14.06 16.28 -24.90
C LEU A 423 -13.98 17.60 -24.12
N ILE A 424 -13.01 17.73 -23.22
CA ILE A 424 -12.79 18.94 -22.43
C ILE A 424 -12.11 19.99 -23.30
N LEU A 425 -12.70 21.19 -23.37
CA LEU A 425 -12.19 22.32 -24.14
C LEU A 425 -11.54 23.36 -23.23
N ALA A 426 -12.25 23.76 -22.18
CA ALA A 426 -11.78 24.74 -21.20
C ALA A 426 -12.28 24.44 -19.77
N VAL A 427 -11.53 24.92 -18.79
CA VAL A 427 -11.90 24.92 -17.36
C VAL A 427 -11.70 26.33 -16.81
N ASN A 428 -12.72 26.86 -16.15
CA ASN A 428 -12.79 28.24 -15.65
C ASN A 428 -12.38 29.27 -16.73
N GLY A 429 -12.89 29.09 -17.95
CA GLY A 429 -12.62 29.93 -19.13
C GLY A 429 -11.27 29.66 -19.83
N LYS A 430 -10.31 29.00 -19.19
CA LYS A 430 -8.98 28.73 -19.75
C LYS A 430 -8.98 27.43 -20.58
N THR A 431 -8.51 27.50 -21.83
CA THR A 431 -8.29 26.33 -22.69
C THR A 431 -7.31 25.34 -22.03
N ILE A 432 -7.62 24.04 -22.05
CA ILE A 432 -6.80 23.00 -21.41
C ILE A 432 -6.07 22.16 -22.47
N THR A 433 -4.74 22.17 -22.44
CA THR A 433 -3.88 21.46 -23.41
C THR A 433 -2.80 20.59 -22.74
N ARG A 434 -2.59 20.73 -21.42
CA ARG A 434 -1.63 19.96 -20.61
C ARG A 434 -2.31 19.44 -19.34
N MET A 435 -1.89 18.29 -18.82
CA MET A 435 -2.58 17.64 -17.69
C MET A 435 -2.47 18.45 -16.39
N TYR A 436 -1.34 19.11 -16.14
CA TYR A 436 -1.16 19.96 -14.94
C TYR A 436 -2.10 21.19 -14.93
N GLU A 437 -2.70 21.56 -16.06
CA GLU A 437 -3.67 22.66 -16.09
C GLU A 437 -5.01 22.26 -15.41
N MET A 438 -5.23 20.96 -15.20
CA MET A 438 -6.33 20.44 -14.39
C MET A 438 -6.07 20.55 -12.88
N ASP A 439 -4.87 20.94 -12.42
CA ASP A 439 -4.53 21.04 -10.99
C ASP A 439 -5.35 22.12 -10.25
N VAL A 440 -6.04 23.01 -10.98
CA VAL A 440 -7.10 23.90 -10.45
C VAL A 440 -8.20 23.15 -9.69
N GLN A 441 -8.36 21.85 -9.95
CA GLN A 441 -9.26 20.96 -9.23
C GLN A 441 -8.95 20.84 -7.73
N TYR A 442 -7.72 21.10 -7.29
CA TYR A 442 -7.29 20.79 -5.92
C TYR A 442 -7.92 21.70 -4.86
N GLU A 443 -8.24 22.94 -5.23
CA GLU A 443 -8.74 23.97 -4.31
C GLU A 443 -10.22 24.32 -4.55
N ALA A 444 -10.72 24.16 -5.78
CA ALA A 444 -12.08 24.54 -6.15
C ALA A 444 -13.12 23.46 -5.82
N GLU A 445 -14.25 23.83 -5.20
CA GLU A 445 -15.35 22.91 -4.92
C GLU A 445 -16.15 22.51 -6.16
N GLU A 446 -16.32 23.46 -7.08
CA GLU A 446 -16.91 23.27 -8.40
C GLU A 446 -15.99 23.90 -9.46
N LEU A 447 -15.97 23.29 -10.64
CA LEU A 447 -15.28 23.81 -11.82
C LEU A 447 -16.30 24.15 -12.90
N GLU A 448 -16.15 25.30 -13.55
CA GLU A 448 -16.90 25.62 -14.76
C GLU A 448 -16.17 24.99 -15.96
N MET A 449 -16.76 23.95 -16.56
CA MET A 449 -16.14 23.18 -17.63
C MET A 449 -16.90 23.39 -18.94
N THR A 450 -16.21 23.88 -19.96
CA THR A 450 -16.70 23.87 -21.33
C THR A 450 -16.26 22.58 -22.01
N ILE A 451 -17.23 21.81 -22.49
CA ILE A 451 -17.03 20.50 -23.11
C ILE A 451 -17.73 20.42 -24.48
N LEU A 452 -17.25 19.53 -25.34
CA LEU A 452 -17.95 19.09 -26.54
C LEU A 452 -18.55 17.69 -26.28
N ARG A 453 -19.88 17.60 -26.25
CA ARG A 453 -20.64 16.34 -26.11
C ARG A 453 -21.50 16.15 -27.35
N LYS A 454 -21.33 15.03 -28.08
CA LYS A 454 -22.17 14.67 -29.25
C LYS A 454 -22.27 15.76 -30.34
N LYS A 455 -21.17 16.53 -30.54
CA LYS A 455 -21.04 17.70 -31.43
C LYS A 455 -21.70 19.01 -30.94
N GLU A 456 -22.20 19.05 -29.72
CA GLU A 456 -22.75 20.24 -29.08
C GLU A 456 -21.79 20.75 -28.01
N GLU A 457 -21.57 22.07 -27.96
CA GLU A 457 -20.79 22.72 -26.90
C GLU A 457 -21.69 22.95 -25.68
N LEU A 458 -21.25 22.48 -24.52
CA LEU A 458 -21.95 22.61 -23.25
C LEU A 458 -21.03 23.24 -22.21
N THR A 459 -21.54 24.18 -21.42
CA THR A 459 -20.87 24.66 -20.21
C THR A 459 -21.57 24.08 -18.99
N LEU A 460 -20.81 23.34 -18.18
CA LEU A 460 -21.30 22.61 -17.01
C LEU A 460 -20.60 23.10 -15.74
N LYS A 461 -21.33 23.19 -14.63
CA LYS A 461 -20.73 23.27 -13.29
C LYS A 461 -20.52 21.86 -12.78
N VAL A 462 -19.26 21.47 -12.60
CA VAL A 462 -18.89 20.11 -12.23
C VAL A 462 -18.29 20.09 -10.83
N PRO A 463 -18.89 19.38 -9.87
CA PRO A 463 -18.36 19.28 -8.52
C PRO A 463 -17.09 18.41 -8.48
N THR A 464 -16.10 18.89 -7.74
CA THR A 464 -14.94 18.10 -7.31
C THR A 464 -15.24 17.43 -5.97
N SER A 465 -14.68 16.25 -5.71
CA SER A 465 -14.81 15.59 -4.40
C SER A 465 -13.52 15.77 -3.59
N PRO A 466 -13.59 15.97 -2.26
CA PRO A 466 -12.40 15.89 -1.40
C PRO A 466 -11.82 14.47 -1.44
N VAL A 467 -10.49 14.34 -1.44
CA VAL A 467 -9.82 13.04 -1.49
C VAL A 467 -8.74 12.94 -0.42
N SER A 468 -8.97 12.07 0.56
CA SER A 468 -7.99 11.78 1.61
C SER A 468 -6.78 11.00 1.05
N GLY A 469 -5.59 11.33 1.56
CA GLY A 469 -4.35 10.58 1.34
C GLY A 469 -4.17 9.36 2.25
N ASP A 470 -5.20 8.95 3.01
CA ASP A 470 -5.11 7.86 3.98
C ASP A 470 -4.96 6.47 3.35
N GLY A 471 -5.50 6.30 2.13
CA GLY A 471 -5.68 5.03 1.45
C GLY A 471 -6.79 4.16 2.07
N THR A 472 -6.69 2.85 1.86
CA THR A 472 -7.57 1.87 2.53
C THR A 472 -7.40 1.96 4.05
N SER A 473 -8.51 2.10 4.78
CA SER A 473 -8.55 2.36 6.23
C SER A 473 -9.04 1.17 7.07
N ARG A 474 -9.62 0.13 6.44
CA ARG A 474 -10.14 -1.06 7.10
C ARG A 474 -9.97 -2.32 6.26
N VAL A 475 -9.55 -3.41 6.90
CA VAL A 475 -9.41 -4.74 6.28
C VAL A 475 -10.00 -5.80 7.20
N VAL A 476 -10.99 -6.54 6.68
CA VAL A 476 -11.67 -7.63 7.37
C VAL A 476 -11.18 -8.97 6.80
N MET A 477 -10.61 -9.83 7.63
CA MET A 477 -10.22 -11.18 7.21
C MET A 477 -11.24 -12.22 7.69
N TRP A 478 -11.81 -12.99 6.78
CA TRP A 478 -12.74 -14.08 7.08
C TRP A 478 -12.53 -15.28 6.17
N ALA A 479 -12.52 -16.49 6.72
CA ALA A 479 -12.39 -17.75 5.98
C ALA A 479 -11.19 -17.81 5.00
N GLY A 480 -10.14 -17.02 5.29
CA GLY A 480 -8.95 -16.84 4.46
C GLY A 480 -9.07 -15.89 3.27
N ALA A 481 -10.19 -15.17 3.13
CA ALA A 481 -10.31 -13.99 2.28
C ALA A 481 -9.88 -12.72 3.04
N ALA A 482 -9.28 -11.76 2.33
CA ALA A 482 -9.09 -10.39 2.78
C ALA A 482 -10.10 -9.49 2.08
N LEU A 483 -10.96 -8.86 2.87
CA LEU A 483 -12.08 -8.04 2.45
C LEU A 483 -11.81 -6.59 2.84
N GLN A 484 -12.20 -5.65 1.98
CA GLN A 484 -12.02 -4.22 2.19
C GLN A 484 -13.13 -3.46 1.47
N GLU A 485 -13.21 -2.14 1.66
CA GLU A 485 -14.00 -1.32 0.76
C GLU A 485 -13.36 -1.24 -0.64
N PRO A 486 -14.15 -1.09 -1.72
CA PRO A 486 -13.65 -0.84 -3.06
C PRO A 486 -12.75 0.40 -3.12
N HIS A 487 -11.43 0.19 -3.19
CA HIS A 487 -10.45 1.25 -3.35
C HIS A 487 -10.56 1.96 -4.72
N LYS A 488 -10.00 3.17 -4.84
CA LYS A 488 -10.13 4.06 -6.02
C LYS A 488 -9.90 3.35 -7.37
N ALA A 489 -8.93 2.46 -7.46
CA ALA A 489 -8.64 1.71 -8.69
C ALA A 489 -9.76 0.74 -9.13
N VAL A 490 -10.57 0.22 -8.20
CA VAL A 490 -11.80 -0.55 -8.50
C VAL A 490 -12.89 0.38 -9.02
N LEU A 491 -13.10 1.52 -8.36
CA LEU A 491 -14.15 2.49 -8.74
C LEU A 491 -13.91 3.11 -10.13
N GLN A 492 -12.64 3.26 -10.53
CA GLN A 492 -12.22 3.69 -11.88
C GLN A 492 -12.39 2.65 -12.99
N GLN A 493 -12.54 1.36 -12.64
CA GLN A 493 -12.61 0.26 -13.61
C GLN A 493 -13.97 -0.45 -13.63
N SER A 494 -14.73 -0.37 -12.54
CA SER A 494 -16.11 -0.82 -12.48
C SER A 494 -17.06 0.23 -13.08
N LYS A 495 -18.26 -0.23 -13.47
CA LYS A 495 -19.42 0.59 -13.84
C LYS A 495 -20.52 0.59 -12.78
N THR A 496 -20.41 -0.30 -11.80
CA THR A 496 -21.42 -0.60 -10.79
C THR A 496 -20.76 -0.76 -9.43
N LEU A 497 -21.52 -0.54 -8.37
CA LEU A 497 -21.06 -0.72 -7.00
C LEU A 497 -22.02 -1.66 -6.26
N PRO A 498 -21.91 -3.00 -6.45
CA PRO A 498 -22.92 -3.93 -5.95
C PRO A 498 -22.94 -4.04 -4.42
N SER A 499 -21.81 -3.75 -3.75
CA SER A 499 -21.70 -3.48 -2.32
C SER A 499 -20.36 -2.77 -2.02
N ARG A 500 -20.16 -2.35 -0.77
CA ARG A 500 -18.87 -1.88 -0.24
C ARG A 500 -18.01 -3.01 0.35
N ILE A 501 -18.25 -4.27 -0.02
CA ILE A 501 -17.47 -5.43 0.48
C ILE A 501 -16.75 -6.09 -0.69
N TYR A 502 -15.52 -5.66 -0.95
CA TYR A 502 -14.67 -6.13 -2.05
C TYR A 502 -13.70 -7.22 -1.58
N VAL A 503 -13.62 -8.32 -2.32
CA VAL A 503 -12.61 -9.37 -2.11
C VAL A 503 -11.30 -8.95 -2.78
N SER A 504 -10.30 -8.53 -1.99
CA SER A 504 -8.98 -8.13 -2.52
C SER A 504 -8.03 -9.32 -2.68
N ALA A 505 -8.03 -10.26 -1.72
CA ALA A 505 -7.15 -11.42 -1.78
C ALA A 505 -7.75 -12.65 -1.09
N ARG A 506 -7.14 -13.82 -1.34
CA ARG A 506 -7.45 -15.09 -0.69
C ARG A 506 -6.19 -15.92 -0.46
N SER A 507 -6.11 -16.60 0.68
CA SER A 507 -5.04 -17.54 1.01
C SER A 507 -5.28 -18.90 0.35
N LYS A 508 -4.23 -19.50 -0.24
CA LYS A 508 -4.31 -20.85 -0.82
C LYS A 508 -4.71 -21.86 0.27
N GLY A 509 -5.53 -22.85 -0.08
CA GLY A 509 -6.00 -23.88 0.87
C GLY A 509 -7.08 -23.41 1.88
N SER A 510 -7.44 -22.12 1.88
CA SER A 510 -8.52 -21.61 2.73
C SER A 510 -9.93 -22.02 2.25
N PRO A 511 -10.96 -21.99 3.10
CA PRO A 511 -12.34 -22.17 2.66
C PRO A 511 -12.74 -21.17 1.56
N ALA A 512 -12.34 -19.89 1.65
CA ALA A 512 -12.59 -18.93 0.58
C ALA A 512 -12.00 -19.39 -0.77
N TYR A 513 -10.77 -19.93 -0.76
CA TYR A 513 -10.14 -20.49 -1.96
C TYR A 513 -10.85 -21.76 -2.46
N MET A 514 -11.12 -22.71 -1.57
CA MET A 514 -11.71 -24.02 -1.90
C MET A 514 -13.15 -23.91 -2.40
N TYR A 515 -13.96 -23.02 -1.82
CA TYR A 515 -15.38 -22.82 -2.19
C TYR A 515 -15.59 -21.72 -3.23
N GLY A 516 -14.55 -21.37 -4.01
CA GLY A 516 -14.70 -20.58 -5.22
C GLY A 516 -14.90 -19.07 -5.03
N MET A 517 -14.60 -18.50 -3.86
CA MET A 517 -14.53 -17.04 -3.70
C MET A 517 -13.25 -16.55 -4.38
N VAL A 518 -13.35 -15.56 -5.26
CA VAL A 518 -12.24 -15.05 -6.09
C VAL A 518 -12.00 -13.58 -5.76
N PRO A 519 -10.75 -13.07 -5.79
CA PRO A 519 -10.51 -11.63 -5.83
C PRO A 519 -11.29 -10.98 -6.98
N THR A 520 -11.55 -9.68 -6.87
CA THR A 520 -12.43 -8.89 -7.77
C THR A 520 -13.94 -9.13 -7.67
N GLN A 521 -14.38 -10.03 -6.79
CA GLN A 521 -15.81 -10.19 -6.46
C GLN A 521 -16.27 -9.20 -5.36
N TRP A 522 -17.54 -8.82 -5.39
CA TRP A 522 -18.23 -8.17 -4.27
C TRP A 522 -19.10 -9.17 -3.50
N ILE A 523 -19.10 -9.12 -2.18
CA ILE A 523 -20.03 -9.87 -1.34
C ILE A 523 -21.26 -9.00 -1.09
N THR A 524 -22.46 -9.52 -1.35
CA THR A 524 -23.71 -8.74 -1.21
C THR A 524 -24.66 -9.29 -0.17
N HIS A 525 -24.60 -10.58 0.13
CA HIS A 525 -25.47 -11.21 1.13
C HIS A 525 -24.76 -12.34 1.86
N ILE A 526 -25.08 -12.51 3.15
CA ILE A 526 -24.65 -13.63 3.99
C ILE A 526 -25.90 -14.35 4.53
N ASN A 527 -26.01 -15.65 4.24
CA ASN A 527 -27.17 -16.49 4.52
C ASN A 527 -28.53 -15.98 3.97
N GLY A 528 -28.52 -14.97 3.10
CA GLY A 528 -29.71 -14.32 2.54
C GLY A 528 -30.01 -12.95 3.17
N THR A 529 -29.34 -12.60 4.26
CA THR A 529 -29.32 -11.24 4.81
C THR A 529 -28.49 -10.34 3.89
N PRO A 530 -29.02 -9.22 3.37
CA PRO A 530 -28.23 -8.24 2.64
C PRO A 530 -27.12 -7.65 3.50
N THR A 531 -25.95 -7.46 2.91
CA THR A 531 -24.77 -6.86 3.55
C THR A 531 -24.21 -5.80 2.62
N SER A 532 -24.41 -4.53 2.95
CA SER A 532 -24.01 -3.37 2.14
C SER A 532 -22.54 -2.99 2.32
N ASP A 533 -21.96 -3.33 3.46
CA ASP A 533 -20.71 -2.77 4.00
C ASP A 533 -20.03 -3.76 4.95
N LEU A 534 -18.82 -3.43 5.39
CA LEU A 534 -18.01 -4.30 6.25
C LEU A 534 -18.65 -4.55 7.63
N ASP A 535 -19.41 -3.61 8.19
CA ASP A 535 -20.05 -3.79 9.50
C ASP A 535 -21.24 -4.75 9.43
N THR A 536 -22.16 -4.54 8.47
CA THR A 536 -23.27 -5.47 8.22
C THR A 536 -22.78 -6.86 7.83
N PHE A 537 -21.68 -6.97 7.08
CA PHE A 537 -21.00 -8.24 6.81
C PHE A 537 -20.49 -8.90 8.08
N VAL A 538 -19.74 -8.18 8.92
CA VAL A 538 -19.20 -8.70 10.18
C VAL A 538 -20.34 -9.15 11.11
N ASP A 539 -21.43 -8.40 11.21
CA ASP A 539 -22.61 -8.75 12.01
C ASP A 539 -23.40 -9.95 11.50
N ALA A 540 -23.46 -10.15 10.18
CA ALA A 540 -24.07 -11.35 9.60
C ALA A 540 -23.19 -12.60 9.81
N VAL A 541 -21.87 -12.48 9.62
CA VAL A 541 -20.92 -13.59 9.85
C VAL A 541 -20.83 -13.96 11.33
N ARG A 542 -20.94 -13.01 12.27
CA ARG A 542 -21.04 -13.26 13.72
C ARG A 542 -22.20 -14.19 14.12
N GLN A 543 -23.23 -14.33 13.28
CA GLN A 543 -24.38 -15.20 13.54
C GLN A 543 -24.18 -16.62 13.01
N CYS A 544 -23.13 -16.88 12.23
CA CYS A 544 -22.85 -18.17 11.60
C CYS A 544 -22.09 -19.11 12.55
N PRO A 545 -22.61 -20.33 12.87
CA PRO A 545 -21.92 -21.27 13.73
C PRO A 545 -20.60 -21.81 13.15
N ASP A 546 -19.73 -22.34 13.99
CA ASP A 546 -18.53 -23.08 13.54
C ASP A 546 -18.91 -24.36 12.78
N ASN A 547 -18.01 -24.78 11.89
CA ASN A 547 -18.05 -26.00 11.09
C ASN A 547 -19.29 -26.12 10.18
N THR A 548 -20.06 -25.03 10.00
CA THR A 548 -21.24 -24.96 9.14
C THR A 548 -20.93 -24.31 7.78
N TYR A 549 -21.85 -24.48 6.83
CA TYR A 549 -21.79 -23.79 5.53
C TYR A 549 -22.52 -22.45 5.59
N VAL A 550 -21.85 -21.40 5.14
CA VAL A 550 -22.39 -20.05 4.99
C VAL A 550 -22.67 -19.79 3.53
N ARG A 551 -23.92 -19.47 3.21
CA ARG A 551 -24.35 -19.10 1.86
C ARG A 551 -23.96 -17.64 1.59
N VAL A 552 -22.91 -17.44 0.83
CA VAL A 552 -22.39 -16.14 0.42
C VAL A 552 -22.91 -15.83 -0.98
N LYS A 553 -23.67 -14.74 -1.16
CA LYS A 553 -24.00 -14.23 -2.51
C LYS A 553 -22.92 -13.26 -2.95
N THR A 554 -22.21 -13.57 -4.02
CA THR A 554 -21.23 -12.69 -4.63
C THR A 554 -21.71 -12.17 -5.99
N ILE A 555 -21.08 -11.10 -6.46
CA ILE A 555 -21.21 -10.59 -7.82
C ILE A 555 -19.79 -10.45 -8.39
N SER A 556 -19.54 -10.97 -9.60
CA SER A 556 -18.24 -10.85 -10.27
C SER A 556 -18.00 -9.43 -10.78
N PHE A 557 -16.76 -9.14 -11.19
CA PHE A 557 -16.41 -7.86 -11.83
C PHE A 557 -17.31 -7.55 -13.05
N ASP A 558 -17.67 -8.59 -13.81
CA ASP A 558 -18.56 -8.53 -14.98
C ASP A 558 -20.07 -8.56 -14.64
N ASN A 559 -20.43 -8.22 -13.40
CA ASN A 559 -21.80 -8.22 -12.87
C ASN A 559 -22.53 -9.58 -12.85
N ILE A 560 -21.81 -10.71 -12.94
CA ILE A 560 -22.43 -12.04 -12.89
C ILE A 560 -22.72 -12.41 -11.42
N PRO A 561 -23.98 -12.63 -11.02
CA PRO A 561 -24.32 -13.05 -9.66
C PRO A 561 -23.99 -14.53 -9.44
N MET A 562 -23.38 -14.84 -8.30
CA MET A 562 -22.99 -16.18 -7.89
C MET A 562 -23.43 -16.46 -6.46
N VAL A 563 -23.61 -17.74 -6.11
CA VAL A 563 -23.89 -18.18 -4.74
C VAL A 563 -22.87 -19.25 -4.36
N LEU A 564 -22.12 -19.00 -3.30
CA LEU A 564 -21.06 -19.87 -2.79
C LEU A 564 -21.48 -20.43 -1.42
N SER A 565 -21.15 -21.69 -1.16
CA SER A 565 -21.35 -22.33 0.15
C SER A 565 -20.01 -22.43 0.87
N VAL A 566 -19.57 -21.34 1.50
CA VAL A 566 -18.25 -21.25 2.14
C VAL A 566 -18.32 -21.90 3.53
N LYS A 567 -17.48 -22.90 3.79
CA LYS A 567 -17.42 -23.51 5.13
C LYS A 567 -16.77 -22.56 6.14
N ASN A 568 -17.53 -22.17 7.15
CA ASN A 568 -17.07 -21.38 8.28
C ASN A 568 -16.25 -22.30 9.20
N ASN A 569 -14.92 -22.21 9.13
CA ASN A 569 -14.01 -23.06 9.91
C ASN A 569 -13.26 -22.22 10.92
N LEU A 570 -13.74 -22.22 12.16
CA LEU A 570 -13.20 -21.40 13.22
C LEU A 570 -11.95 -22.05 13.82
N HIS A 571 -11.76 -23.37 13.73
CA HIS A 571 -10.54 -24.01 14.24
C HIS A 571 -9.26 -23.52 13.54
N TYR A 572 -9.21 -23.57 12.21
CA TYR A 572 -8.03 -23.18 11.43
C TYR A 572 -7.97 -21.69 11.11
N TRP A 573 -9.13 -21.02 11.01
CA TRP A 573 -9.25 -19.63 10.59
C TRP A 573 -9.86 -18.72 11.67
N SER A 574 -9.61 -19.00 12.97
CA SER A 574 -9.91 -18.07 14.07
C SER A 574 -8.75 -17.21 14.55
N PHE A 575 -9.09 -16.02 15.07
CA PHE A 575 -8.12 -15.10 15.64
C PHE A 575 -8.46 -14.52 17.03
N VAL A 576 -8.22 -15.37 18.04
CA VAL A 576 -7.93 -15.10 19.48
C VAL A 576 -6.99 -13.91 19.77
N PHE A 577 -7.14 -13.29 20.96
CA PHE A 577 -6.03 -12.79 21.80
C PHE A 577 -6.29 -13.14 23.29
N VAL A 578 -5.27 -12.94 24.15
CA VAL A 578 -5.23 -13.16 25.61
C VAL A 578 -4.26 -12.09 26.16
N TRP A 579 -4.55 -11.27 27.18
CA TRP A 579 -4.55 -11.49 28.64
C TRP A 579 -4.94 -10.15 29.36
N VAL A 580 -5.16 -9.96 30.69
CA VAL A 580 -5.12 -10.79 31.91
C VAL A 580 -6.35 -10.48 32.82
N ARG A 581 -7.29 -11.41 33.01
CA ARG A 581 -7.87 -11.82 34.33
C ARG A 581 -8.91 -12.93 34.14
N ALA A 582 -9.13 -13.73 35.18
CA ALA A 582 -9.73 -15.05 35.06
C ALA A 582 -11.22 -15.07 34.67
N SER A 583 -11.57 -16.11 33.91
CA SER A 583 -12.90 -16.65 33.50
C SER A 583 -13.17 -16.57 31.98
N ALA A 584 -13.84 -17.59 31.46
CA ALA A 584 -13.77 -17.97 30.05
C ALA A 584 -14.50 -17.01 29.10
N VAL A 585 -13.77 -16.51 28.08
CA VAL A 585 -14.32 -15.70 26.99
C VAL A 585 -14.20 -16.46 25.66
N TYR A 586 -15.32 -16.65 24.97
CA TYR A 586 -15.37 -17.26 23.65
C TYR A 586 -14.78 -16.31 22.60
N ARG A 587 -13.73 -16.78 21.91
CA ARG A 587 -12.94 -16.03 20.94
C ARG A 587 -13.55 -16.14 19.53
N TRP A 588 -13.45 -15.07 18.72
CA TRP A 588 -14.07 -15.00 17.38
C TRP A 588 -13.06 -15.03 16.22
N PRO A 589 -13.53 -15.25 14.97
CA PRO A 589 -12.66 -15.64 13.88
C PRO A 589 -12.23 -14.51 12.95
N THR A 590 -12.94 -13.40 12.99
CA THR A 590 -12.79 -12.31 12.04
C THR A 590 -11.75 -11.33 12.55
N ILE A 591 -10.66 -11.15 11.81
CA ILE A 591 -9.72 -10.06 12.07
C ILE A 591 -10.32 -8.79 11.47
N ASP A 592 -10.48 -7.75 12.28
CA ASP A 592 -10.86 -6.41 11.83
C ASP A 592 -9.68 -5.47 12.08
N MET A 593 -8.91 -5.18 11.04
CA MET A 593 -7.81 -4.22 11.07
C MET A 593 -8.36 -2.85 10.70
N VAL A 594 -8.14 -1.85 11.56
CA VAL A 594 -8.56 -0.46 11.32
C VAL A 594 -7.35 0.45 11.48
N LYS A 595 -7.22 1.46 10.61
CA LYS A 595 -6.18 2.48 10.71
C LYS A 595 -6.31 3.23 12.04
N ASP A 596 -5.23 3.30 12.81
CA ASP A 596 -5.18 3.93 14.13
C ASP A 596 -3.83 4.65 14.30
N ALA A 597 -3.87 5.98 14.16
CA ALA A 597 -2.69 6.83 14.23
C ALA A 597 -2.00 6.85 15.61
N THR A 598 -2.62 6.26 16.64
CA THR A 598 -2.03 6.12 17.99
C THR A 598 -1.14 4.89 18.15
N THR A 599 -1.20 3.95 17.21
CA THR A 599 -0.36 2.74 17.22
C THR A 599 0.94 2.93 16.44
N GLU A 600 2.01 2.24 16.85
CA GLU A 600 3.35 2.36 16.24
C GLU A 600 3.40 1.97 14.75
N CYS A 601 2.56 1.02 14.33
CA CYS A 601 2.42 0.62 12.92
C CYS A 601 1.27 1.35 12.18
N GLY A 602 0.60 2.32 12.82
CA GLY A 602 -0.53 3.06 12.23
C GLY A 602 -1.82 2.26 12.05
N TRP A 603 -1.88 1.02 12.55
CA TRP A 603 -3.02 0.11 12.44
C TRP A 603 -3.28 -0.61 13.76
N ARG A 604 -4.55 -0.67 14.17
CA ARG A 604 -5.00 -1.47 15.30
C ARG A 604 -5.85 -2.63 14.83
N ARG A 605 -5.64 -3.79 15.46
CA ARG A 605 -6.56 -4.92 15.36
C ARG A 605 -7.65 -4.77 16.41
N ASN A 606 -8.91 -4.67 15.99
CA ASN A 606 -10.06 -4.68 16.88
C ASN A 606 -10.44 -6.12 17.26
N GLU A 607 -10.83 -6.31 18.53
CA GLU A 607 -11.42 -7.57 18.98
C GLU A 607 -12.90 -7.63 18.64
N VAL A 608 -13.31 -8.70 17.95
CA VAL A 608 -14.72 -9.05 17.81
C VAL A 608 -15.14 -9.88 19.02
N VAL A 609 -15.90 -9.29 19.94
CA VAL A 609 -16.39 -9.98 21.16
C VAL A 609 -17.92 -10.00 21.16
N LYS A 610 -18.52 -11.11 21.64
CA LYS A 610 -19.99 -11.29 21.68
C LYS A 610 -20.64 -10.48 22.81
N GLY A 611 -20.86 -9.19 22.60
CA GLY A 611 -21.69 -8.36 23.47
C GLY A 611 -23.18 -8.64 23.30
N ARG A 612 -23.94 -8.77 24.39
CA ARG A 612 -25.42 -8.63 24.36
C ARG A 612 -25.75 -7.20 23.91
N ARG A 613 -26.88 -7.03 23.20
CA ARG A 613 -27.41 -5.72 22.75
C ARG A 613 -27.23 -4.65 23.84
N GLY A 614 -26.34 -3.70 23.59
CA GLY A 614 -26.02 -2.58 24.47
C GLY A 614 -25.39 -1.48 23.63
N THR A 615 -25.98 -0.28 23.70
CA THR A 615 -25.71 0.84 22.80
C THR A 615 -24.25 1.26 22.83
N VAL A 616 -23.60 1.34 21.66
CA VAL A 616 -22.29 2.00 21.53
C VAL A 616 -22.48 3.49 21.80
N ARG A 617 -22.08 3.95 22.98
CA ARG A 617 -21.91 5.38 23.28
C ARG A 617 -20.46 5.77 23.06
N ASN A 618 -20.24 6.63 22.06
CA ASN A 618 -18.99 7.35 21.90
C ASN A 618 -18.66 8.13 23.19
N TYR A 619 -17.43 8.01 23.67
CA TYR A 619 -16.84 8.97 24.59
C TYR A 619 -15.58 9.58 23.97
N ILE A 620 -15.81 10.61 23.16
CA ILE A 620 -14.85 11.69 23.01
C ILE A 620 -15.09 12.63 24.19
N ARG A 621 -14.05 12.93 24.98
CA ARG A 621 -13.91 14.22 25.69
C ARG A 621 -12.52 14.39 26.28
N THR A 622 -11.70 15.17 25.59
CA THR A 622 -10.69 16.01 26.22
C THR A 622 -11.34 17.33 26.68
N ARG A 623 -11.06 17.72 27.92
CA ARG A 623 -10.70 19.08 28.37
C ARG A 623 -11.03 19.27 29.85
N ASP A 624 -10.03 19.73 30.61
CA ASP A 624 -10.22 20.41 31.87
C ASP A 624 -11.09 21.66 31.69
N PHE A 625 -11.95 21.94 32.67
CA PHE A 625 -12.18 23.30 33.14
C PHE A 625 -12.67 23.25 34.60
N SER A 626 -12.13 24.15 35.41
CA SER A 626 -12.40 24.28 36.84
C SER A 626 -13.64 25.13 37.15
N THR A 627 -14.10 25.04 38.40
CA THR A 627 -14.91 26.02 39.17
C THR A 627 -16.44 25.81 39.27
N LEU A 628 -16.96 26.18 40.45
CA LEU A 628 -18.33 26.17 40.99
C LEU A 628 -18.96 24.81 41.37
N ILE A 629 -19.63 24.55 42.51
CA ILE A 629 -20.07 25.23 43.78
C ILE A 629 -21.58 24.99 44.04
N LEU A 630 -21.85 24.26 45.14
CA LEU A 630 -23.03 24.23 46.04
C LEU A 630 -24.46 23.77 45.62
N LEU A 631 -25.12 23.07 46.58
CA LEU A 631 -26.58 22.97 46.90
C LEU A 631 -27.49 22.15 45.95
N LEU A 632 -28.55 21.40 46.35
CA LEU A 632 -29.24 21.00 47.61
C LEU A 632 -29.56 19.48 47.53
N VAL A 633 -29.58 18.61 48.57
CA VAL A 633 -30.39 18.51 49.82
C VAL A 633 -31.88 18.11 49.60
N ARG A 634 -32.30 17.00 50.30
CA ARG A 634 -33.66 16.41 50.50
C ARG A 634 -34.31 15.67 49.30
N SER A 635 -35.18 14.67 49.48
CA SER A 635 -35.42 13.68 50.56
C SER A 635 -36.54 12.70 50.11
N ASN A 636 -36.41 11.39 50.37
CA ASN A 636 -37.45 10.54 51.02
C ASN A 636 -37.22 9.03 50.85
N SER A 637 -37.57 8.33 51.92
CA SER A 637 -37.48 6.91 52.20
C SER A 637 -38.60 6.04 51.61
N ALA A 638 -38.21 4.87 51.07
CA ALA A 638 -38.75 3.51 51.36
C ALA A 638 -40.26 3.18 51.16
N PRO A 639 -40.71 1.90 51.24
CA PRO A 639 -40.01 0.60 51.16
C PRO A 639 -40.61 -0.44 50.16
N LEU A 640 -39.95 -1.60 50.06
CA LEU A 640 -40.48 -2.93 49.64
C LEU A 640 -41.70 -3.36 50.51
N PRO A 641 -42.59 -4.32 50.13
CA PRO A 641 -42.29 -5.77 49.98
C PRO A 641 -43.22 -6.53 48.96
N PRO A 642 -43.61 -7.83 49.12
CA PRO A 642 -42.86 -8.96 48.56
C PRO A 642 -43.69 -10.02 47.79
N SER A 643 -43.03 -10.80 46.90
CA SER A 643 -43.18 -12.27 46.74
C SER A 643 -42.26 -12.78 45.62
#